data_AF-A0A932R6F7-F1
#
_entry.id   AF-A0A932R6F7-F1
#
_cell.length_a   1.000
_cell.length_b   1.000
_cell.length_c   1.000
_cell.angle_alpha   90.00
_cell.angle_beta   90.00
_cell.angle_gamma   90.00
#
_symmetry.space_group_name_H-M   'P 1'
#
loop_
_entity.id
_entity.type
_entity.pdbx_description
1 polymer ?
#
loop_
_entity_poly.entity_id
_entity_poly.type
_entity_poly.pdbx_seq_one_letter_code
_entity_poly.pdbx_strand_id
1 'polypeptide(L)'
;MKEKRILFLLGGVLLLAVAVTVGVGLVPILPKNLASNRNSTPSGSVASVNGESISRAAVDEAYNGLLQSYRQKSAENGSNFDDLLKGPAGTYYQLQMRFQAVGSVIDQLLLQQEIKKEKIAVTPEEVESALEEKFDKFIKENGLQSESFFNTVMQDPGKRATAQRLLNFKENSVTELKDRMRGEIQLSLPFQKLAQSIVGPNVDIASQESQDKIKTWQDHARASATILYFDPLLDAYSKEALIANGGSLAERNKLLNDAIAAYEKVKNEKLSSDPNLDYYLGHLYNLSVNWDLQLQKDLVTKAQQNLDAKKESDALQKSIEYHRSQASLALSEYNTDSEDQLNFLLQADPGNPYYYYLMANFYYKSWQTYGIKKPLSLVSTAISMEPKYVDAHVLLGDVNIVREFYTKAITNYEDALSSYEAIRSDPTYVHLAQNSNVQKVQRKLAEANLGRADQLDHMSDSDKSADAADERAKNLSEAEKWLNLTQTQLTKEKTDELSYVARDLGDLEILGKNYSAARQHYLDSLNILPDIDVQIKLGKAYFLNQQFSEAEESYQKAIQMDQGSAHAHQGLAQIYRSQGKVDQAKAEYKMAFDHGANLDYVDRRQIALEALDLAPDDEGMLLQLAEYYYERHVYAGANIEYEAVLSQDPKSVEATTGLGKVLMDRVQYGDAWKKFKEALQLSPTKQEEMGIYEWLVKAEKGIAGPGKPISDFGQEALYRLAVLYLDDGQLSNSYGVLQELSSKYPSFRTEEIAQFRQKLTQTVGDSLPGLPVADQGHDIITPGAAHPAYNSAPPTSGWHYALPAHWGILNTPIEDEIQLRNLASGGILIQYPPSLEQPTLDRLVELVTTLRKDQNYCSIILAPNPKASKPIVLTAWNRIDQFAEFSRGRVVSFVDAFIGRGPEAGEAGCTLGSSK
;
A
#
# COMPACT_ATOMS: atom_id res chain seq x y z
N MET A 1 -23.03 -21.18 -6.08
CA MET A 1 -22.35 -22.41 -5.63
C MET A 1 -21.75 -23.22 -6.81
N LYS A 2 -20.89 -22.62 -7.66
CA LYS A 2 -20.01 -23.41 -8.53
C LYS A 2 -18.68 -22.74 -8.91
N GLU A 3 -18.39 -21.55 -8.40
CA GLU A 3 -17.11 -20.87 -8.60
C GLU A 3 -16.57 -20.36 -7.27
N LYS A 4 -15.95 -21.27 -6.52
CA LYS A 4 -14.94 -20.96 -5.51
C LYS A 4 -13.78 -21.90 -5.76
N ARG A 5 -12.87 -21.50 -6.64
CA ARG A 5 -11.57 -22.16 -6.82
C ARG A 5 -10.48 -21.16 -6.47
N ILE A 6 -10.19 -21.14 -5.17
CA ILE A 6 -8.88 -21.14 -4.51
C ILE A 6 -7.76 -20.39 -5.26
N LEU A 7 -7.30 -19.33 -4.59
CA LEU A 7 -6.13 -18.46 -4.79
C LEU A 7 -4.75 -19.18 -4.86
N PHE A 8 -4.70 -20.47 -5.22
CA PHE A 8 -3.44 -21.19 -5.47
C PHE A 8 -2.86 -20.96 -6.87
N LEU A 9 -3.64 -20.32 -7.76
CA LEU A 9 -3.28 -20.21 -9.16
C LEU A 9 -2.46 -18.97 -9.51
N LEU A 10 -2.44 -17.86 -8.76
CA LEU A 10 -1.70 -16.67 -9.25
C LEU A 10 -0.18 -16.76 -9.07
N GLY A 11 0.31 -17.40 -8.01
CA GLY A 11 1.74 -17.76 -7.90
C GLY A 11 2.13 -18.88 -8.88
N GLY A 12 1.26 -19.90 -9.03
CA GLY A 12 1.52 -21.07 -9.89
C GLY A 12 1.31 -20.86 -11.40
N VAL A 13 0.43 -19.93 -11.82
CA VAL A 13 0.10 -19.67 -13.23
C VAL A 13 1.10 -18.72 -13.88
N LEU A 14 1.70 -17.79 -13.12
CA LEU A 14 2.89 -17.06 -13.58
C LEU A 14 4.09 -18.01 -13.72
N LEU A 15 4.24 -18.97 -12.80
CA LEU A 15 5.26 -20.03 -12.88
C LEU A 15 5.03 -20.96 -14.09
N LEU A 16 3.78 -21.32 -14.42
CA LEU A 16 3.47 -22.12 -15.61
C LEU A 16 3.65 -21.33 -16.92
N ALA A 17 3.28 -20.05 -16.97
CA ALA A 17 3.42 -19.24 -18.19
C ALA A 17 4.90 -18.95 -18.52
N VAL A 18 5.77 -18.80 -17.51
CA VAL A 18 7.23 -18.66 -17.71
C VAL A 18 7.92 -20.02 -17.89
N ALA A 19 7.50 -21.08 -17.19
CA ALA A 19 8.01 -22.43 -17.44
C ALA A 19 7.62 -22.97 -18.83
N VAL A 20 6.48 -22.56 -19.39
CA VAL A 20 6.07 -22.91 -20.76
C VAL A 20 6.76 -22.02 -21.81
N THR A 21 7.13 -20.78 -21.50
CA THR A 21 7.90 -19.94 -22.46
C THR A 21 9.41 -20.17 -22.41
N VAL A 22 9.98 -20.53 -21.26
CA VAL A 22 11.40 -20.91 -21.13
C VAL A 22 11.62 -22.40 -21.43
N GLY A 23 10.64 -23.26 -21.15
CA GLY A 23 10.70 -24.70 -21.43
C GLY A 23 10.55 -25.10 -22.90
N VAL A 24 10.10 -24.20 -23.77
CA VAL A 24 9.88 -24.49 -25.21
C VAL A 24 10.97 -23.87 -26.10
N GLY A 25 11.91 -23.11 -25.54
CA GLY A 25 13.17 -22.77 -26.20
C GLY A 25 14.23 -23.81 -25.89
N LEU A 26 14.43 -24.78 -26.78
CA LEU A 26 15.56 -25.72 -26.72
C LEU A 26 16.89 -24.94 -26.63
N VAL A 27 17.39 -24.78 -25.40
CA VAL A 27 18.73 -25.03 -24.86
C VAL A 27 18.70 -24.48 -23.42
N PRO A 28 18.53 -25.31 -22.38
CA PRO A 28 18.81 -24.86 -21.03
C PRO A 28 20.30 -24.52 -20.94
N ILE A 29 20.64 -23.41 -20.28
CA ILE A 29 22.03 -23.05 -19.97
C ILE A 29 22.64 -24.25 -19.25
N LEU A 30 23.57 -24.95 -19.92
CA LEU A 30 24.20 -26.14 -19.36
C LEU A 30 25.20 -25.73 -18.30
N PRO A 31 25.06 -26.21 -17.04
CA PRO A 31 26.11 -26.00 -16.05
C PRO A 31 27.39 -26.68 -16.52
N LYS A 32 28.48 -25.91 -16.59
CA LYS A 32 29.75 -26.35 -17.20
C LYS A 32 30.42 -27.54 -16.50
N ASN A 33 29.99 -27.90 -15.29
CA ASN A 33 30.61 -28.95 -14.48
C ASN A 33 29.55 -29.83 -13.78
N LEU A 34 29.09 -30.89 -14.45
CA LEU A 34 28.33 -32.00 -13.85
C LEU A 34 29.21 -33.23 -13.54
N ALA A 35 30.53 -33.09 -13.55
CA ALA A 35 31.46 -34.21 -13.37
C ALA A 35 31.56 -34.66 -11.90
N SER A 36 31.22 -35.94 -11.72
CA SER A 36 31.25 -36.83 -10.55
C SER A 36 32.32 -36.60 -9.48
N ASN A 37 31.92 -36.82 -8.22
CA ASN A 37 32.72 -37.62 -7.30
C ASN A 37 31.81 -38.70 -6.66
N ARG A 38 32.04 -39.96 -7.03
CA ARG A 38 31.41 -41.11 -6.37
C ARG A 38 32.18 -41.39 -5.07
N ASN A 39 31.41 -41.55 -3.99
CA ASN A 39 31.77 -41.99 -2.65
C ASN A 39 31.87 -40.86 -1.61
N SER A 40 31.13 -41.08 -0.51
CA SER A 40 30.77 -40.18 0.61
C SER A 40 29.68 -39.16 0.29
N THR A 41 28.65 -39.09 1.13
CA THR A 41 27.70 -37.96 1.18
C THR A 41 28.52 -36.70 1.44
N PRO A 42 28.72 -35.82 0.46
CA PRO A 42 29.65 -34.72 0.60
C PRO A 42 28.94 -33.53 1.25
N SER A 43 29.58 -32.91 2.23
CA SER A 43 29.26 -31.54 2.61
C SER A 43 29.14 -30.69 1.33
N GLY A 44 27.96 -30.09 1.10
CA GLY A 44 27.69 -29.27 -0.08
C GLY A 44 26.76 -29.87 -1.14
N SER A 45 26.18 -31.05 -0.94
CA SER A 45 25.07 -31.56 -1.78
C SER A 45 23.71 -31.04 -1.30
N VAL A 46 22.82 -30.69 -2.24
CA VAL A 46 21.49 -30.12 -1.97
C VAL A 46 20.38 -31.17 -2.11
N ALA A 47 20.53 -32.09 -3.07
CA ALA A 47 19.60 -33.19 -3.31
C ALA A 47 20.31 -34.38 -3.97
N SER A 48 19.61 -35.48 -4.22
CA SER A 48 20.07 -36.58 -5.07
C SER A 48 18.93 -37.19 -5.87
N VAL A 49 19.27 -37.79 -7.01
CA VAL A 49 18.34 -38.47 -7.93
C VAL A 49 18.90 -39.84 -8.26
N ASN A 50 18.18 -40.91 -7.90
CA ASN A 50 18.62 -42.30 -8.10
C ASN A 50 20.03 -42.58 -7.54
N GLY A 51 20.40 -41.92 -6.43
CA GLY A 51 21.71 -42.02 -5.78
C GLY A 51 22.80 -41.11 -6.36
N GLU A 52 22.55 -40.37 -7.43
CA GLU A 52 23.46 -39.36 -7.99
C GLU A 52 23.24 -38.01 -7.27
N SER A 53 24.31 -37.44 -6.70
CA SER A 53 24.21 -36.22 -5.87
C SER A 53 24.19 -34.94 -6.71
N ILE A 54 23.36 -33.99 -6.31
CA ILE A 54 23.26 -32.63 -6.87
C ILE A 54 24.05 -31.68 -5.98
N SER A 55 25.05 -31.00 -6.55
CA SER A 55 25.87 -30.04 -5.82
C SER A 55 25.17 -28.69 -5.63
N ARG A 56 25.50 -27.97 -4.56
CA ARG A 56 25.01 -26.60 -4.32
C ARG A 56 25.38 -25.64 -5.46
N ALA A 57 26.57 -25.78 -6.03
CA ALA A 57 27.03 -24.97 -7.15
C ALA A 57 26.12 -25.12 -8.39
N ALA A 58 25.67 -26.35 -8.71
CA ALA A 58 24.77 -26.58 -9.84
C ALA A 58 23.39 -25.92 -9.61
N VAL A 59 22.90 -25.97 -8.38
CA VAL A 59 21.63 -25.32 -7.99
C VAL A 59 21.76 -23.80 -8.02
N ASP A 60 22.86 -23.24 -7.50
CA ASP A 60 23.11 -21.79 -7.50
C ASP A 60 23.26 -21.26 -8.94
N GLU A 61 23.89 -22.01 -9.84
CA GLU A 61 23.96 -21.66 -11.26
C GLU A 61 22.57 -21.63 -11.91
N ALA A 62 21.76 -22.67 -11.71
CA ALA A 62 20.38 -22.73 -12.20
C ALA A 62 19.50 -21.60 -11.61
N TYR A 63 19.63 -21.33 -10.32
CA TYR A 63 18.90 -20.27 -9.62
C TYR A 63 19.30 -18.88 -10.12
N ASN A 64 20.60 -18.61 -10.31
CA ASN A 64 21.06 -17.34 -10.86
C ASN A 64 20.63 -17.15 -12.32
N GLY A 65 20.62 -18.21 -13.12
CA GLY A 65 20.08 -18.17 -14.48
C GLY A 65 18.58 -17.85 -14.49
N LEU A 66 17.82 -18.43 -13.56
CA LEU A 66 16.40 -18.13 -13.37
C LEU A 66 16.19 -16.66 -12.95
N LEU A 67 16.94 -16.18 -11.95
CA LEU A 67 16.93 -14.77 -11.52
C LEU A 67 17.25 -13.83 -12.67
N GLN A 68 18.29 -14.13 -13.46
CA GLN A 68 18.66 -13.32 -14.61
C GLN A 68 17.53 -13.28 -15.65
N SER A 69 16.87 -14.40 -15.91
CA SER A 69 15.75 -14.49 -16.84
C SER A 69 14.56 -13.66 -16.36
N TYR A 70 14.21 -13.74 -15.08
CA TYR A 70 13.16 -12.91 -14.50
C TYR A 70 13.53 -11.42 -14.47
N ARG A 71 14.76 -11.07 -14.09
CA ARG A 71 15.26 -9.69 -14.13
C ARG A 71 15.22 -9.12 -15.53
N GLN A 72 15.66 -9.89 -16.52
CA GLN A 72 15.60 -9.47 -17.92
C GLN A 72 14.15 -9.23 -18.35
N LYS A 73 13.25 -10.18 -18.06
CA LYS A 73 11.82 -10.05 -18.39
C LYS A 73 11.13 -8.90 -17.66
N SER A 74 11.50 -8.62 -16.42
CA SER A 74 11.00 -7.46 -15.67
C SER A 74 11.59 -6.15 -16.19
N ALA A 75 12.89 -6.11 -16.50
CA ALA A 75 13.54 -4.94 -17.09
C ALA A 75 12.96 -4.60 -18.48
N GLU A 76 12.64 -5.61 -19.29
CA GLU A 76 11.89 -5.46 -20.55
C GLU A 76 10.55 -4.73 -20.32
N ASN A 77 9.86 -5.07 -19.21
CA ASN A 77 8.59 -4.49 -18.78
C ASN A 77 8.72 -3.23 -17.91
N GLY A 78 9.92 -2.69 -17.72
CA GLY A 78 10.17 -1.47 -16.91
C GLY A 78 9.94 -1.64 -15.41
N SER A 79 9.84 -2.86 -14.91
CA SER A 79 9.76 -3.17 -13.49
C SER A 79 11.09 -3.66 -12.96
N ASN A 80 11.38 -3.34 -11.70
CA ASN A 80 12.54 -3.89 -11.02
C ASN A 80 12.16 -5.18 -10.31
N PHE A 81 12.57 -6.33 -10.87
CA PHE A 81 12.31 -7.63 -10.25
C PHE A 81 12.85 -7.74 -8.83
N ASP A 82 13.95 -7.03 -8.52
CA ASP A 82 14.57 -7.08 -7.20
C ASP A 82 13.68 -6.47 -6.12
N ASP A 83 12.67 -5.68 -6.46
CA ASP A 83 11.69 -5.17 -5.49
C ASP A 83 10.78 -6.28 -4.96
N LEU A 84 10.40 -7.26 -5.80
CA LEU A 84 9.63 -8.44 -5.40
C LEU A 84 10.43 -9.40 -4.49
N LEU A 85 11.75 -9.26 -4.49
CA LEU A 85 12.65 -10.11 -3.70
C LEU A 85 12.92 -9.52 -2.31
N LYS A 86 12.36 -8.35 -1.99
CA LYS A 86 12.55 -7.68 -0.70
C LYS A 86 11.60 -8.22 0.36
N GLY A 87 12.04 -8.07 1.60
CA GLY A 87 11.27 -8.44 2.79
C GLY A 87 10.99 -9.94 2.91
N PRO A 88 10.23 -10.33 3.94
CA PRO A 88 9.92 -11.74 4.23
C PRO A 88 9.16 -12.44 3.09
N ALA A 89 8.24 -11.72 2.43
CA ALA A 89 7.50 -12.19 1.25
C ALA A 89 8.45 -12.52 0.09
N GLY A 90 9.39 -11.62 -0.19
CA GLY A 90 10.40 -11.82 -1.21
C GLY A 90 11.35 -12.96 -0.89
N THR A 91 11.78 -13.14 0.38
CA THR A 91 12.59 -14.30 0.77
C THR A 91 11.83 -15.61 0.57
N TYR A 92 10.54 -15.65 0.91
CA TYR A 92 9.70 -16.81 0.63
C TYR A 92 9.65 -17.12 -0.87
N TYR A 93 9.48 -16.08 -1.70
CA TYR A 93 9.50 -16.22 -3.15
C TYR A 93 10.85 -16.73 -3.69
N GLN A 94 11.98 -16.27 -3.12
CA GLN A 94 13.31 -16.80 -3.43
C GLN A 94 13.44 -18.28 -3.10
N LEU A 95 12.83 -18.78 -2.01
CA LEU A 95 12.79 -20.20 -1.67
C LEU A 95 12.06 -21.00 -2.76
N GLN A 96 10.91 -20.51 -3.24
CA GLN A 96 10.15 -21.16 -4.34
C GLN A 96 11.00 -21.24 -5.62
N MET A 97 11.68 -20.14 -5.97
CA MET A 97 12.56 -20.08 -7.13
C MET A 97 13.77 -21.02 -6.99
N ARG A 98 14.36 -21.13 -5.80
CA ARG A 98 15.43 -22.11 -5.51
C ARG A 98 14.91 -23.54 -5.68
N PHE A 99 13.71 -23.84 -5.19
CA PHE A 99 13.10 -25.15 -5.39
C PHE A 99 12.86 -25.45 -6.88
N GLN A 100 12.38 -24.48 -7.64
CA GLN A 100 12.26 -24.60 -9.10
C GLN A 100 13.62 -24.88 -9.77
N ALA A 101 14.68 -24.18 -9.34
CA ALA A 101 16.03 -24.40 -9.84
C ALA A 101 16.51 -25.84 -9.55
N VAL A 102 16.32 -26.34 -8.32
CA VAL A 102 16.60 -27.74 -7.98
C VAL A 102 15.80 -28.70 -8.87
N GLY A 103 14.52 -28.42 -9.08
CA GLY A 103 13.66 -29.17 -9.99
C GLY A 103 14.21 -29.24 -11.42
N SER A 104 14.74 -28.14 -11.95
CA SER A 104 15.34 -28.11 -13.29
C SER A 104 16.62 -28.96 -13.39
N VAL A 105 17.44 -28.97 -12.35
CA VAL A 105 18.66 -29.80 -12.28
C VAL A 105 18.29 -31.28 -12.17
N ILE A 106 17.23 -31.61 -11.43
CA ILE A 106 16.67 -32.98 -11.36
C ILE A 106 16.25 -33.45 -12.75
N ASP A 107 15.50 -32.64 -13.51
CA ASP A 107 15.08 -33.01 -14.88
C ASP A 107 16.26 -33.28 -15.80
N GLN A 108 17.28 -32.42 -15.73
CA GLN A 108 18.49 -32.58 -16.52
C GLN A 108 19.20 -33.89 -16.19
N LEU A 109 19.32 -34.24 -14.91
CA LEU A 109 19.93 -35.51 -14.51
C LEU A 109 19.11 -36.72 -14.94
N LEU A 110 17.77 -36.67 -14.84
CA LEU A 110 16.90 -37.75 -15.32
C LEU A 110 17.04 -37.96 -16.82
N LEU A 111 17.06 -36.88 -17.60
CA LEU A 111 17.30 -36.95 -19.03
C LEU A 111 18.68 -37.53 -19.36
N GLN A 112 19.74 -37.14 -18.63
CA GLN A 112 21.07 -37.70 -18.81
C GLN A 112 21.15 -39.20 -18.45
N GLN A 113 20.46 -39.61 -17.39
CA GLN A 113 20.35 -41.01 -17.00
C GLN A 113 19.62 -41.82 -18.08
N GLU A 114 18.54 -41.27 -18.66
CA GLU A 114 17.82 -41.94 -19.75
C GLU A 114 18.64 -42.01 -21.05
N ILE A 115 19.35 -40.94 -21.44
CA ILE A 115 20.27 -40.96 -22.59
C ILE A 115 21.30 -42.08 -22.46
N LYS A 116 21.88 -42.24 -21.26
CA LYS A 116 22.83 -43.33 -20.95
C LYS A 116 22.16 -44.70 -21.03
N LYS A 117 20.93 -44.83 -20.53
CA LYS A 117 20.15 -46.08 -20.52
C LYS A 117 19.75 -46.52 -21.92
N GLU A 118 19.24 -45.60 -22.73
CA GLU A 118 18.84 -45.81 -24.14
C GLU A 118 20.05 -45.86 -25.09
N LYS A 119 21.27 -45.64 -24.57
CA LYS A 119 22.53 -45.67 -25.33
C LYS A 119 22.51 -44.72 -26.52
N ILE A 120 21.90 -43.55 -26.36
CA ILE A 120 21.82 -42.52 -27.39
C ILE A 120 23.21 -41.92 -27.58
N ALA A 121 23.83 -42.25 -28.72
CA ALA A 121 25.12 -41.72 -29.12
C ALA A 121 24.96 -40.65 -30.21
N VAL A 122 25.89 -39.71 -30.20
CA VAL A 122 26.04 -38.66 -31.22
C VAL A 122 27.41 -38.82 -31.85
N THR A 123 27.49 -38.92 -33.16
CA THR A 123 28.78 -39.03 -33.88
C THR A 123 29.34 -37.65 -34.21
N PRO A 124 30.67 -37.51 -34.39
CA PRO A 124 31.27 -36.25 -34.84
C PRO A 124 30.67 -35.73 -36.13
N GLU A 125 30.31 -36.62 -37.07
CA GLU A 125 29.70 -36.25 -38.35
C GLU A 125 28.31 -35.61 -38.14
N GLU A 126 27.51 -36.12 -37.21
CA GLU A 126 26.20 -35.55 -36.89
C GLU A 126 26.33 -34.16 -36.25
N VAL A 127 27.35 -33.94 -35.42
CA VAL A 127 27.65 -32.63 -34.82
C VAL A 127 28.06 -31.62 -35.89
N GLU A 128 28.96 -31.99 -36.80
CA GLU A 128 29.39 -31.08 -37.88
C GLU A 128 28.23 -30.79 -38.84
N SER A 129 27.41 -31.79 -39.20
CA SER A 129 26.24 -31.58 -40.05
C SER A 129 25.23 -30.62 -39.43
N ALA A 130 24.94 -30.78 -38.12
CA ALA A 130 24.05 -29.87 -37.41
C ALA A 130 24.67 -28.47 -37.22
N LEU A 131 26.00 -28.37 -37.12
CA LEU A 131 26.73 -27.11 -37.04
C LEU A 131 26.63 -26.33 -38.34
N GLU A 132 26.82 -26.99 -39.48
CA GLU A 132 26.65 -26.39 -40.81
C GLU A 132 25.22 -25.86 -40.97
N GLU A 133 24.21 -26.66 -40.67
CA GLU A 133 22.81 -26.24 -40.76
C GLU A 133 22.48 -25.05 -39.84
N LYS A 134 22.89 -25.11 -38.57
CA LYS A 134 22.66 -24.04 -37.59
C LYS A 134 23.40 -22.75 -37.99
N PHE A 135 24.60 -22.87 -38.53
CA PHE A 135 25.40 -21.72 -38.97
C PHE A 135 24.86 -21.10 -40.26
N ASP A 136 24.44 -21.91 -41.24
CA ASP A 136 23.81 -21.42 -42.46
C ASP A 136 22.49 -20.69 -42.15
N LYS A 137 21.70 -21.24 -41.22
CA LYS A 137 20.50 -20.58 -40.71
C LYS A 137 20.84 -19.24 -40.05
N PHE A 138 21.88 -19.18 -39.21
CA PHE A 138 22.36 -17.94 -38.61
C PHE A 138 22.76 -16.89 -39.67
N ILE A 139 23.49 -17.28 -40.71
CA ILE A 139 23.86 -16.39 -41.82
C ILE A 139 22.60 -15.83 -42.50
N LYS A 140 21.63 -16.70 -42.81
CA LYS A 140 20.40 -16.34 -43.52
C LYS A 140 19.48 -15.43 -42.69
N GLU A 141 19.23 -15.78 -41.43
CA GLU A 141 18.31 -15.03 -40.55
C GLU A 141 18.82 -13.64 -40.19
N ASN A 142 20.15 -13.46 -40.18
CA ASN A 142 20.78 -12.17 -39.91
C ASN A 142 21.12 -11.38 -41.19
N GLY A 143 20.60 -11.80 -42.35
CA GLY A 143 20.77 -11.08 -43.63
C GLY A 143 22.20 -11.01 -44.13
N LEU A 144 23.08 -11.94 -43.71
CA LEU A 144 24.48 -11.99 -44.12
C LEU A 144 24.60 -12.65 -45.50
N GLN A 145 25.43 -12.09 -46.39
CA GLN A 145 25.52 -12.55 -47.78
C GLN A 145 26.16 -13.94 -47.93
N SER A 146 27.14 -14.26 -47.09
CA SER A 146 27.82 -15.56 -47.05
C SER A 146 28.73 -15.64 -45.82
N GLU A 147 29.22 -16.84 -45.50
CA GLU A 147 30.28 -17.03 -44.52
C GLU A 147 31.56 -16.25 -44.89
N SER A 148 31.91 -16.17 -46.17
CA SER A 148 33.07 -15.41 -46.63
C SER A 148 32.91 -13.91 -46.37
N PHE A 149 31.71 -13.38 -46.63
CA PHE A 149 31.37 -11.99 -46.31
C PHE A 149 31.43 -11.74 -44.80
N PHE A 150 30.86 -12.64 -43.99
CA PHE A 150 30.88 -12.50 -42.54
C PHE A 150 32.29 -12.59 -41.96
N ASN A 151 33.14 -13.48 -42.48
CA ASN A 151 34.56 -13.51 -42.15
C ASN A 151 35.26 -12.18 -42.45
N THR A 152 34.94 -11.54 -43.58
CA THR A 152 35.48 -10.22 -43.94
C THR A 152 35.02 -9.12 -42.97
N VAL A 153 33.75 -9.17 -42.53
CA VAL A 153 33.20 -8.28 -41.50
C VAL A 153 33.91 -8.47 -40.15
N MET A 154 34.22 -9.71 -39.78
CA MET A 154 34.88 -10.06 -38.52
C MET A 154 36.37 -9.70 -38.47
N GLN A 155 37.04 -9.54 -39.61
CA GLN A 155 38.46 -9.15 -39.68
C GLN A 155 38.69 -7.63 -39.50
N ASP A 156 37.68 -6.80 -39.75
CA ASP A 156 37.72 -5.35 -39.53
C ASP A 156 37.27 -5.03 -38.10
N PRO A 157 38.12 -4.42 -37.24
CA PRO A 157 37.77 -4.17 -35.84
C PRO A 157 36.52 -3.32 -35.62
N GLY A 158 36.27 -2.33 -36.50
CA GLY A 158 35.11 -1.44 -36.40
C GLY A 158 33.82 -2.12 -36.85
N LYS A 159 33.89 -2.91 -37.94
CA LYS A 159 32.75 -3.71 -38.41
C LYS A 159 32.44 -4.87 -37.47
N ARG A 160 33.46 -5.53 -36.91
CA ARG A 160 33.30 -6.58 -35.90
C ARG A 160 32.58 -6.08 -34.65
N ALA A 161 33.01 -4.95 -34.08
CA ALA A 161 32.36 -4.38 -32.90
C ALA A 161 30.89 -3.96 -33.15
N THR A 162 30.56 -3.66 -34.41
CA THR A 162 29.18 -3.36 -34.83
C THR A 162 28.38 -4.65 -35.00
N ALA A 163 28.94 -5.67 -35.64
CA ALA A 163 28.32 -6.99 -35.81
C ALA A 163 28.08 -7.69 -34.46
N GLN A 164 29.05 -7.66 -33.54
CA GLN A 164 28.91 -8.21 -32.19
C GLN A 164 27.74 -7.58 -31.41
N ARG A 165 27.54 -6.26 -31.56
CA ARG A 165 26.42 -5.55 -30.94
C ARG A 165 25.08 -5.86 -31.61
N LEU A 166 25.02 -5.82 -32.94
CA LEU A 166 23.77 -6.02 -33.68
C LEU A 166 23.27 -7.47 -33.63
N LEU A 167 24.19 -8.43 -33.70
CA LEU A 167 23.88 -9.86 -33.74
C LEU A 167 24.06 -10.54 -32.37
N ASN A 168 24.34 -9.75 -31.33
CA ASN A 168 24.43 -10.16 -29.93
C ASN A 168 25.34 -11.39 -29.66
N PHE A 169 26.61 -11.29 -30.04
CA PHE A 169 27.62 -12.31 -29.75
C PHE A 169 28.96 -11.65 -29.34
N LYS A 170 29.88 -12.41 -28.72
CA LYS A 170 31.09 -11.86 -28.07
C LYS A 170 32.41 -12.34 -28.69
N GLU A 171 32.34 -13.34 -29.56
CA GLU A 171 33.47 -14.01 -30.17
C GLU A 171 34.21 -13.10 -31.16
N ASN A 172 35.52 -13.24 -31.25
CA ASN A 172 36.37 -12.36 -32.04
C ASN A 172 36.58 -12.83 -33.49
N SER A 173 36.14 -14.05 -33.80
CA SER A 173 36.23 -14.67 -35.13
C SER A 173 35.02 -15.56 -35.41
N VAL A 174 34.78 -15.86 -36.69
CA VAL A 174 33.77 -16.83 -37.11
C VAL A 174 34.10 -18.23 -36.60
N THR A 175 35.40 -18.57 -36.52
CA THR A 175 35.86 -19.84 -35.95
C THR A 175 35.48 -19.97 -34.48
N GLU A 176 35.75 -18.96 -33.65
CA GLU A 176 35.34 -18.96 -32.24
C GLU A 176 33.81 -19.06 -32.08
N LEU A 177 33.05 -18.41 -32.96
CA LEU A 177 31.59 -18.51 -32.97
C LEU A 177 31.12 -19.93 -33.33
N LYS A 178 31.68 -20.54 -34.37
CA LYS A 178 31.41 -21.93 -34.75
C LYS A 178 31.82 -22.91 -33.66
N ASP A 179 32.94 -22.67 -32.97
CA ASP A 179 33.40 -23.50 -31.84
C ASP A 179 32.41 -23.45 -30.67
N ARG A 180 31.87 -22.26 -30.34
CA ARG A 180 30.77 -22.14 -29.37
C ARG A 180 29.54 -22.91 -29.82
N MET A 181 29.09 -22.69 -31.06
CA MET A 181 27.89 -23.34 -31.61
C MET A 181 28.03 -24.86 -31.64
N ARG A 182 29.24 -25.36 -31.95
CA ARG A 182 29.57 -26.79 -31.88
C ARG A 182 29.44 -27.33 -30.47
N GLY A 183 29.96 -26.61 -29.48
CA GLY A 183 29.78 -26.94 -28.07
C GLY A 183 28.31 -27.01 -27.65
N GLU A 184 27.49 -26.04 -28.07
CA GLU A 184 26.04 -26.06 -27.82
C GLU A 184 25.36 -27.28 -28.45
N ILE A 185 25.71 -27.61 -29.70
CA ILE A 185 25.14 -28.76 -30.43
C ILE A 185 25.54 -30.09 -29.78
N GLN A 186 26.81 -30.24 -29.40
CA GLN A 186 27.28 -31.44 -28.69
C GLN A 186 26.50 -31.68 -27.41
N LEU A 187 26.06 -30.61 -26.74
CA LEU A 187 25.28 -30.70 -25.53
C LEU A 187 23.79 -30.90 -25.81
N SER A 188 23.21 -30.29 -26.85
CA SER A 188 21.76 -30.35 -27.11
C SER A 188 21.30 -31.57 -27.94
N LEU A 189 22.15 -32.06 -28.84
CA LEU A 189 21.80 -33.10 -29.82
C LEU A 189 21.42 -34.46 -29.20
N PRO A 190 22.06 -34.94 -28.10
CA PRO A 190 21.60 -36.14 -27.40
C PRO A 190 20.16 -36.02 -26.88
N PHE A 191 19.76 -34.85 -26.38
CA PHE A 191 18.41 -34.61 -25.88
C PHE A 191 17.39 -34.52 -27.00
N GLN A 192 17.74 -33.92 -28.15
CA GLN A 192 16.88 -33.91 -29.34
C GLN A 192 16.62 -35.34 -29.84
N LYS A 193 17.63 -36.20 -29.85
CA LYS A 193 17.47 -37.61 -30.20
C LYS A 193 16.58 -38.37 -29.21
N LEU A 194 16.75 -38.11 -27.91
CA LEU A 194 15.86 -38.69 -26.89
C LEU A 194 14.41 -38.22 -27.09
N ALA A 195 14.20 -36.92 -27.29
CA ALA A 195 12.88 -36.36 -27.57
C ALA A 195 12.26 -37.01 -28.82
N GLN A 196 13.04 -37.19 -29.90
CA GLN A 196 12.58 -37.89 -31.11
C GLN A 196 12.21 -39.36 -30.83
N SER A 197 12.96 -40.06 -29.97
CA SER A 197 12.61 -41.43 -29.58
C SER A 197 11.32 -41.52 -28.76
N ILE A 198 10.99 -40.48 -27.99
CA ILE A 198 9.75 -40.40 -27.21
C ILE A 198 8.55 -40.14 -28.12
N VAL A 199 8.67 -39.21 -29.06
CA VAL A 199 7.52 -38.76 -29.89
C VAL A 199 7.32 -39.60 -31.15
N GLY A 200 8.33 -40.37 -31.56
CA GLY A 200 8.32 -41.25 -32.73
C GLY A 200 9.10 -40.68 -33.92
N PRO A 201 9.59 -41.53 -34.85
CA PRO A 201 10.41 -41.10 -35.98
C PRO A 201 9.61 -40.20 -36.95
N ASN A 202 10.24 -39.14 -37.45
CA ASN A 202 9.67 -38.15 -38.39
C ASN A 202 8.51 -37.31 -37.85
N VAL A 203 8.32 -37.26 -36.54
CA VAL A 203 7.35 -36.37 -35.89
C VAL A 203 8.06 -35.07 -35.50
N ASP A 204 7.44 -33.93 -35.81
CA ASP A 204 7.96 -32.63 -35.41
C ASP A 204 7.91 -32.47 -33.89
N ILE A 205 9.10 -32.47 -33.27
CA ILE A 205 9.30 -32.33 -31.82
C ILE A 205 8.71 -31.01 -31.30
N ALA A 206 8.64 -29.96 -32.13
CA ALA A 206 8.12 -28.66 -31.73
C ALA A 206 6.58 -28.59 -31.69
N SER A 207 5.86 -29.61 -32.20
CA SER A 207 4.40 -29.66 -32.14
C SER A 207 3.87 -29.76 -30.71
N GLN A 208 2.71 -29.16 -30.44
CA GLN A 208 2.08 -29.21 -29.10
C GLN A 208 1.86 -30.65 -28.62
N GLU A 209 1.42 -31.55 -29.50
CA GLU A 209 1.23 -32.98 -29.18
C GLU A 209 2.55 -33.66 -28.76
N SER A 210 3.66 -33.32 -29.43
CA SER A 210 4.99 -33.82 -29.08
C SER A 210 5.45 -33.31 -27.72
N GLN A 211 5.21 -32.02 -27.43
CA GLN A 211 5.50 -31.43 -26.13
C GLN A 211 4.68 -32.08 -25.00
N ASP A 212 3.41 -32.40 -25.23
CA ASP A 212 2.56 -33.09 -24.24
C ASP A 212 3.04 -34.52 -23.97
N LYS A 213 3.50 -35.24 -25.00
CA LYS A 213 4.10 -36.58 -24.86
C LYS A 213 5.42 -36.54 -24.08
N ILE A 214 6.29 -35.57 -24.40
CA ILE A 214 7.57 -35.38 -23.69
C ILE A 214 7.31 -35.04 -22.23
N LYS A 215 6.36 -34.14 -21.94
CA LYS A 215 5.96 -33.79 -20.57
C LYS A 215 5.41 -35.00 -19.81
N THR A 216 4.52 -35.77 -20.42
CA THR A 216 3.98 -37.00 -19.81
C THR A 216 5.08 -38.00 -19.48
N TRP A 217 6.06 -38.15 -20.37
CA TRP A 217 7.23 -38.98 -20.11
C TRP A 217 8.09 -38.43 -18.97
N GLN A 218 8.34 -37.11 -18.91
CA GLN A 218 9.09 -36.46 -17.83
C GLN A 218 8.40 -36.65 -16.47
N ASP A 219 7.08 -36.47 -16.41
CA ASP A 219 6.28 -36.68 -15.19
C ASP A 219 6.40 -38.13 -14.70
N HIS A 220 6.37 -39.10 -15.62
CA HIS A 220 6.56 -40.52 -15.29
C HIS A 220 7.98 -40.83 -14.83
N ALA A 221 8.99 -40.23 -15.46
CA ALA A 221 10.39 -40.38 -15.07
C ALA A 221 10.64 -39.82 -13.67
N ARG A 222 10.09 -38.64 -13.36
CA ARG A 222 10.13 -38.05 -12.01
C ARG A 222 9.45 -38.94 -10.98
N ALA A 223 8.25 -39.44 -11.28
CA ALA A 223 7.48 -40.30 -10.37
C ALA A 223 8.18 -41.64 -10.09
N SER A 224 8.98 -42.12 -11.03
CA SER A 224 9.71 -43.39 -10.91
C SER A 224 11.10 -43.23 -10.28
N ALA A 225 11.57 -41.99 -10.07
CA ALA A 225 12.89 -41.69 -9.54
C ALA A 225 12.89 -41.58 -8.01
N THR A 226 13.98 -42.05 -7.39
CA THR A 226 14.22 -41.81 -5.96
C THR A 226 14.88 -40.44 -5.80
N ILE A 227 14.11 -39.44 -5.37
CA ILE A 227 14.59 -38.07 -5.12
C ILE A 227 14.70 -37.85 -3.61
N LEU A 228 15.88 -37.41 -3.14
CA LEU A 228 16.11 -37.07 -1.73
C LEU A 228 16.62 -35.64 -1.63
N TYR A 229 16.00 -34.80 -0.80
CA TYR A 229 16.48 -33.46 -0.48
C TYR A 229 17.33 -33.51 0.79
N PHE A 230 18.55 -32.97 0.73
CA PHE A 230 19.46 -32.91 1.88
C PHE A 230 19.43 -31.55 2.58
N ASP A 231 18.98 -30.50 1.87
CA ASP A 231 18.72 -29.19 2.45
C ASP A 231 17.36 -29.21 3.17
N PRO A 232 17.31 -29.04 4.50
CA PRO A 232 16.08 -29.22 5.29
C PRO A 232 14.94 -28.27 4.91
N LEU A 233 15.27 -27.04 4.49
CA LEU A 233 14.27 -26.05 4.09
C LEU A 233 13.68 -26.39 2.72
N LEU A 234 14.49 -26.88 1.79
CA LEU A 234 14.01 -27.40 0.51
C LEU A 234 13.21 -28.70 0.67
N ASP A 235 13.56 -29.57 1.62
CA ASP A 235 12.75 -30.75 1.97
C ASP A 235 11.37 -30.33 2.50
N ALA A 236 11.32 -29.35 3.41
CA ALA A 236 10.06 -28.81 3.92
C ALA A 236 9.20 -28.20 2.79
N TYR A 237 9.80 -27.36 1.94
CA TYR A 237 9.10 -26.80 0.78
C TYR A 237 8.64 -27.88 -0.22
N SER A 238 9.38 -28.98 -0.37
CA SER A 238 8.98 -30.09 -1.25
C SER A 238 7.64 -30.70 -0.84
N LYS A 239 7.35 -30.77 0.47
CA LYS A 239 6.07 -31.24 1.01
C LYS A 239 4.97 -30.21 0.79
N GLU A 240 5.28 -28.94 0.96
CA GLU A 240 4.38 -27.83 0.64
C GLU A 240 3.97 -27.87 -0.84
N ALA A 241 4.89 -28.09 -1.76
CA ALA A 241 4.61 -28.17 -3.19
C ALA A 241 3.63 -29.31 -3.56
N LEU A 242 3.57 -30.39 -2.75
CA LEU A 242 2.64 -31.51 -2.97
C LEU A 242 1.18 -31.13 -2.70
N ILE A 243 0.94 -30.10 -1.90
CA ILE A 243 -0.41 -29.63 -1.57
C ILE A 243 -1.27 -29.44 -2.83
N ALA A 244 -0.69 -28.85 -3.89
CA ALA A 244 -1.41 -28.58 -5.14
C ALA A 244 -1.88 -29.87 -5.86
N ASN A 245 -1.25 -31.01 -5.56
CA ASN A 245 -1.53 -32.31 -6.18
C ASN A 245 -2.67 -33.07 -5.50
N GLY A 246 -3.13 -32.64 -4.31
CA GLY A 246 -4.20 -33.33 -3.59
C GLY A 246 -5.54 -33.26 -4.34
N GLY A 247 -6.15 -34.41 -4.58
CA GLY A 247 -7.39 -34.57 -5.36
C GLY A 247 -8.65 -34.19 -4.59
N SER A 248 -8.59 -34.15 -3.26
CA SER A 248 -9.68 -33.73 -2.37
C SER A 248 -9.23 -32.68 -1.35
N LEU A 249 -10.19 -31.93 -0.78
CA LEU A 249 -9.89 -30.95 0.27
C LEU A 249 -9.25 -31.59 1.51
N ALA A 250 -9.71 -32.78 1.91
CA ALA A 250 -9.16 -33.53 3.04
C ALA A 250 -7.72 -33.99 2.78
N GLU A 251 -7.41 -34.44 1.56
CA GLU A 251 -6.07 -34.82 1.16
C GLU A 251 -5.12 -33.63 1.14
N ARG A 252 -5.57 -32.49 0.60
CA ARG A 252 -4.79 -31.24 0.67
C ARG A 252 -4.52 -30.82 2.11
N ASN A 253 -5.52 -30.88 2.99
CA ASN A 253 -5.35 -30.52 4.40
C ASN A 253 -4.32 -31.41 5.11
N LYS A 254 -4.32 -32.71 4.81
CA LYS A 254 -3.29 -33.62 5.30
C LYS A 254 -1.89 -33.22 4.83
N LEU A 255 -1.72 -32.95 3.53
CA LEU A 255 -0.45 -32.53 2.94
C LEU A 255 0.05 -31.20 3.52
N LEU A 256 -0.87 -30.28 3.83
CA LEU A 256 -0.53 -29.03 4.50
C LEU A 256 -0.05 -29.25 5.94
N ASN A 257 -0.70 -30.13 6.71
CA ASN A 257 -0.21 -30.48 8.04
C ASN A 257 1.18 -31.13 8.00
N ASP A 258 1.44 -31.99 7.00
CA ASP A 258 2.76 -32.58 6.77
C ASP A 258 3.82 -31.51 6.43
N ALA A 259 3.44 -30.48 5.67
CA ALA A 259 4.31 -29.35 5.35
C ALA A 259 4.59 -28.50 6.60
N ILE A 260 3.56 -28.11 7.37
CA ILE A 260 3.69 -27.37 8.63
C ILE A 260 4.67 -28.08 9.57
N ALA A 261 4.46 -29.38 9.81
CA ALA A 261 5.32 -30.17 10.68
C ALA A 261 6.79 -30.20 10.20
N ALA A 262 7.02 -30.15 8.89
CA ALA A 262 8.36 -30.08 8.33
C ALA A 262 9.03 -28.73 8.60
N TYR A 263 8.33 -27.61 8.39
CA TYR A 263 8.85 -26.28 8.72
C TYR A 263 9.06 -26.09 10.22
N GLU A 264 8.15 -26.57 11.07
CA GLU A 264 8.31 -26.55 12.52
C GLU A 264 9.56 -27.33 12.94
N LYS A 265 9.80 -28.50 12.35
CA LYS A 265 11.03 -29.26 12.59
C LYS A 265 12.28 -28.47 12.22
N VAL A 266 12.28 -27.83 11.04
CA VAL A 266 13.40 -26.98 10.59
C VAL A 266 13.67 -25.87 11.59
N LYS A 267 12.63 -25.20 12.09
CA LYS A 267 12.74 -24.13 13.09
C LYS A 267 13.24 -24.65 14.45
N ASN A 268 12.56 -25.65 15.01
CA ASN A 268 12.78 -26.13 16.37
C ASN A 268 14.15 -26.81 16.54
N GLU A 269 14.59 -27.57 15.54
CA GLU A 269 15.91 -28.20 15.53
C GLU A 269 17.01 -27.27 14.98
N LYS A 270 16.68 -26.02 14.62
CA LYS A 270 17.59 -25.01 14.08
C LYS A 270 18.37 -25.51 12.86
N LEU A 271 17.68 -26.20 11.96
CA LEU A 271 18.26 -26.84 10.77
C LEU A 271 18.50 -25.85 9.62
N SER A 272 17.97 -24.62 9.73
CA SER A 272 18.19 -23.53 8.78
C SER A 272 18.50 -22.23 9.53
N SER A 273 19.31 -21.37 8.91
CA SER A 273 19.62 -20.02 9.39
C SER A 273 18.76 -18.94 8.75
N ASP A 274 17.71 -19.30 8.01
CA ASP A 274 16.78 -18.33 7.41
C ASP A 274 16.00 -17.58 8.51
N PRO A 275 16.11 -16.25 8.61
CA PRO A 275 15.39 -15.47 9.62
C PRO A 275 13.89 -15.34 9.33
N ASN A 276 13.39 -15.81 8.18
CA ASN A 276 12.00 -15.67 7.75
C ASN A 276 11.14 -16.93 7.94
N LEU A 277 11.63 -17.94 8.68
CA LEU A 277 10.89 -19.18 8.91
C LEU A 277 9.51 -18.95 9.56
N ASP A 278 9.42 -17.97 10.45
CA ASP A 278 8.17 -17.60 11.10
C ASP A 278 7.15 -17.02 10.13
N TYR A 279 7.61 -16.21 9.17
CA TYR A 279 6.76 -15.73 8.10
C TYR A 279 6.19 -16.91 7.28
N TYR A 280 7.01 -17.90 6.93
CA TYR A 280 6.56 -19.08 6.16
C TYR A 280 5.52 -19.88 6.93
N LEU A 281 5.79 -20.17 8.21
CA LEU A 281 4.86 -20.87 9.10
C LEU A 281 3.54 -20.11 9.25
N GLY A 282 3.60 -18.78 9.45
CA GLY A 282 2.41 -17.93 9.56
C GLY A 282 1.46 -18.05 8.36
N HIS A 283 2.00 -18.09 7.14
CA HIS A 283 1.21 -18.32 5.93
C HIS A 283 0.57 -19.71 5.88
N LEU A 284 1.31 -20.75 6.24
CA LEU A 284 0.80 -22.12 6.24
C LEU A 284 -0.31 -22.30 7.28
N TYR A 285 -0.18 -21.70 8.46
CA TYR A 285 -1.25 -21.70 9.46
C TYR A 285 -2.50 -20.97 8.98
N ASN A 286 -2.36 -19.81 8.33
CA ASN A 286 -3.51 -19.09 7.74
C ASN A 286 -4.22 -19.93 6.66
N LEU A 287 -3.44 -20.62 5.82
CA LEU A 287 -4.00 -21.54 4.83
C LEU A 287 -4.77 -22.68 5.50
N SER A 288 -4.25 -23.21 6.61
CA SER A 288 -4.86 -24.28 7.39
C SER A 288 -6.19 -23.84 7.99
N VAL A 289 -6.24 -22.64 8.57
CA VAL A 289 -7.50 -22.02 9.06
C VAL A 289 -8.55 -21.94 7.95
N ASN A 290 -8.17 -21.46 6.77
CA ASN A 290 -9.10 -21.31 5.66
C ASN A 290 -9.73 -22.65 5.24
N TRP A 291 -8.94 -23.71 5.16
CA TRP A 291 -9.44 -25.02 4.78
C TRP A 291 -10.22 -25.72 5.89
N ASP A 292 -9.79 -25.59 7.14
CA ASP A 292 -10.54 -26.11 8.29
C ASP A 292 -11.92 -25.42 8.38
N LEU A 293 -12.01 -24.11 8.12
CA LEU A 293 -13.29 -23.38 8.02
C LEU A 293 -14.16 -23.91 6.87
N GLN A 294 -13.56 -24.24 5.72
CA GLN A 294 -14.29 -24.80 4.59
C GLN A 294 -14.82 -26.21 4.91
N LEU A 295 -14.01 -27.06 5.55
CA LEU A 295 -14.41 -28.39 6.01
C LEU A 295 -15.51 -28.30 7.07
N GLN A 296 -15.35 -27.40 8.04
CA GLN A 296 -16.31 -27.20 9.13
C GLN A 296 -17.66 -26.76 8.59
N LYS A 297 -17.69 -25.85 7.59
CA LYS A 297 -18.93 -25.40 6.95
C LYS A 297 -19.77 -26.56 6.40
N ASP A 298 -19.12 -27.56 5.79
CA ASP A 298 -19.80 -28.73 5.22
C ASP A 298 -20.32 -29.69 6.31
N LEU A 299 -19.80 -29.58 7.53
CA LEU A 299 -20.16 -30.41 8.69
C LEU A 299 -21.23 -29.79 9.59
N VAL A 300 -21.26 -28.46 9.75
CA VAL A 300 -22.23 -27.78 10.65
C VAL A 300 -23.69 -28.13 10.32
N THR A 301 -24.04 -28.22 9.03
CA THR A 301 -25.39 -28.63 8.61
C THR A 301 -25.69 -30.10 8.95
N LYS A 302 -24.67 -30.97 8.96
CA LYS A 302 -24.81 -32.40 9.30
C LYS A 302 -24.78 -32.64 10.82
N ALA A 303 -24.06 -31.80 11.56
CA ALA A 303 -23.86 -31.88 13.01
C ALA A 303 -25.15 -31.66 13.83
N GLN A 304 -26.17 -31.04 13.24
CA GLN A 304 -27.48 -30.87 13.90
C GLN A 304 -28.22 -32.19 14.14
N GLN A 305 -27.90 -33.24 13.38
CA GLN A 305 -28.60 -34.53 13.43
C GLN A 305 -27.64 -35.72 13.59
N ASN A 306 -26.32 -35.51 13.57
CA ASN A 306 -25.31 -36.55 13.66
C ASN A 306 -24.22 -36.19 14.68
N LEU A 307 -24.09 -37.02 15.71
CA LEU A 307 -23.14 -36.84 16.81
C LEU A 307 -21.68 -36.91 16.35
N ASP A 308 -21.37 -37.74 15.35
CA ASP A 308 -20.00 -37.88 14.84
C ASP A 308 -19.60 -36.65 14.01
N ALA A 309 -20.52 -36.12 13.20
CA ALA A 309 -20.31 -34.85 12.50
C ALA A 309 -20.15 -33.67 13.48
N LYS A 310 -20.82 -33.71 14.63
CA LYS A 310 -20.64 -32.72 15.70
C LYS A 310 -19.23 -32.82 16.31
N LYS A 311 -18.78 -34.01 16.69
CA LYS A 311 -17.42 -34.22 17.22
C LYS A 311 -16.34 -33.76 16.24
N GLU A 312 -16.53 -34.03 14.94
CA GLU A 312 -15.60 -33.60 13.90
C GLU A 312 -15.59 -32.07 13.74
N SER A 313 -16.77 -31.43 13.76
CA SER A 313 -16.89 -29.96 13.76
C SER A 313 -16.22 -29.31 14.99
N ASP A 314 -16.37 -29.91 16.17
CA ASP A 314 -15.76 -29.42 17.42
C ASP A 314 -14.23 -29.59 17.39
N ALA A 315 -13.72 -30.66 16.77
CA ALA A 315 -12.28 -30.86 16.57
C ALA A 315 -11.69 -29.83 15.60
N LEU A 316 -12.37 -29.56 14.48
CA LEU A 316 -11.98 -28.51 13.53
C LEU A 316 -12.00 -27.12 14.17
N GLN A 317 -12.97 -26.84 15.05
CA GLN A 317 -13.00 -25.56 15.77
C GLN A 317 -11.74 -25.36 16.62
N LYS A 318 -11.30 -26.39 17.35
CA LYS A 318 -10.06 -26.34 18.13
C LYS A 318 -8.82 -26.20 17.25
N SER A 319 -8.82 -26.86 16.08
CA SER A 319 -7.75 -26.73 15.08
C SER A 319 -7.65 -25.29 14.56
N ILE A 320 -8.78 -24.68 14.22
CA ILE A 320 -8.87 -23.27 13.78
C ILE A 320 -8.31 -22.33 14.84
N GLU A 321 -8.73 -22.49 16.10
CA GLU A 321 -8.25 -21.67 17.22
C GLU A 321 -6.74 -21.81 17.43
N TYR A 322 -6.23 -23.05 17.37
CA TYR A 322 -4.80 -23.33 17.47
C TYR A 322 -4.00 -22.69 16.32
N HIS A 323 -4.41 -22.91 15.07
CA HIS A 323 -3.71 -22.36 13.91
C HIS A 323 -3.78 -20.83 13.84
N ARG A 324 -4.89 -20.20 14.27
CA ARG A 324 -4.95 -18.73 14.43
C ARG A 324 -3.92 -18.23 15.42
N SER A 325 -3.85 -18.86 16.59
CA SER A 325 -2.86 -18.52 17.62
C SER A 325 -1.44 -18.64 17.09
N GLN A 326 -1.11 -19.74 16.39
CA GLN A 326 0.21 -19.93 15.79
C GLN A 326 0.50 -18.93 14.66
N ALA A 327 -0.48 -18.61 13.81
CA ALA A 327 -0.32 -17.60 12.78
C ALA A 327 -0.04 -16.21 13.38
N SER A 328 -0.77 -15.84 14.43
CA SER A 328 -0.55 -14.59 15.16
C SER A 328 0.82 -14.53 15.82
N LEU A 329 1.27 -15.61 16.45
CA LEU A 329 2.62 -15.72 17.03
C LEU A 329 3.73 -15.60 15.97
N ALA A 330 3.58 -16.30 14.86
CA ALA A 330 4.61 -16.33 13.83
C ALA A 330 4.68 -15.00 13.06
N LEU A 331 3.54 -14.30 12.90
CA LEU A 331 3.48 -13.04 12.17
C LEU A 331 3.70 -11.80 13.02
N SER A 332 3.70 -11.91 14.36
CA SER A 332 3.82 -10.75 15.25
C SER A 332 5.20 -10.08 15.24
N GLU A 333 6.25 -10.84 14.92
CA GLU A 333 7.60 -10.31 14.80
C GLU A 333 7.83 -9.52 13.50
N TYR A 334 6.91 -9.65 12.53
CA TYR A 334 6.99 -8.94 11.25
C TYR A 334 6.14 -7.66 11.34
N ASN A 335 6.80 -6.56 11.70
CA ASN A 335 6.21 -5.24 11.84
C ASN A 335 5.54 -4.82 10.52
N THR A 336 4.21 -4.89 10.46
CA THR A 336 3.42 -4.60 9.26
C THR A 336 3.12 -3.10 9.17
N ASP A 337 4.13 -2.33 8.75
CA ASP A 337 4.04 -0.86 8.70
C ASP A 337 3.33 -0.31 7.45
N SER A 338 2.57 -1.13 6.71
CA SER A 338 1.56 -0.54 5.82
C SER A 338 0.25 -1.29 5.80
N GLU A 339 -0.76 -0.47 5.54
CA GLU A 339 -2.14 -0.86 5.33
C GLU A 339 -2.30 -2.00 4.33
N ASP A 340 -1.55 -2.05 3.22
CA ASP A 340 -1.67 -3.14 2.23
C ASP A 340 -1.33 -4.52 2.79
N GLN A 341 -0.27 -4.60 3.61
CA GLN A 341 0.10 -5.85 4.26
C GLN A 341 -0.93 -6.25 5.32
N LEU A 342 -1.44 -5.28 6.08
CA LEU A 342 -2.47 -5.52 7.08
C LEU A 342 -3.79 -5.95 6.45
N ASN A 343 -4.16 -5.34 5.32
CA ASN A 343 -5.31 -5.73 4.52
C ASN A 343 -5.15 -7.14 3.96
N PHE A 344 -3.94 -7.51 3.50
CA PHE A 344 -3.65 -8.88 3.07
C PHE A 344 -3.85 -9.89 4.21
N LEU A 345 -3.36 -9.60 5.42
CA LEU A 345 -3.58 -10.46 6.59
C LEU A 345 -5.07 -10.60 6.93
N LEU A 346 -5.81 -9.48 6.97
CA LEU A 346 -7.26 -9.49 7.18
C LEU A 346 -8.02 -10.26 6.10
N GLN A 347 -7.59 -10.20 4.84
CA GLN A 347 -8.18 -10.98 3.77
C GLN A 347 -7.88 -12.48 3.91
N ALA A 348 -6.69 -12.82 4.41
CA ALA A 348 -6.28 -14.20 4.62
C ALA A 348 -7.11 -14.88 5.72
N ASP A 349 -7.34 -14.19 6.84
CA ASP A 349 -8.25 -14.64 7.90
C ASP A 349 -9.01 -13.47 8.54
N PRO A 350 -10.21 -13.13 8.03
CA PRO A 350 -11.07 -12.11 8.61
C PRO A 350 -11.59 -12.46 10.01
N GLY A 351 -11.37 -13.69 10.48
CA GLY A 351 -11.75 -14.17 11.80
C GLY A 351 -10.62 -14.12 12.83
N ASN A 352 -9.44 -13.58 12.50
CA ASN A 352 -8.34 -13.44 13.45
C ASN A 352 -8.38 -12.08 14.16
N PRO A 353 -8.63 -12.02 15.49
CA PRO A 353 -8.68 -10.75 16.23
C PRO A 353 -7.34 -9.99 16.22
N TYR A 354 -6.21 -10.70 16.12
CA TYR A 354 -4.88 -10.12 16.06
C TYR A 354 -4.71 -9.15 14.87
N TYR A 355 -5.30 -9.46 13.72
CA TYR A 355 -5.18 -8.63 12.52
C TYR A 355 -5.98 -7.33 12.62
N TYR A 356 -7.15 -7.37 13.27
CA TYR A 356 -7.89 -6.16 13.61
C TYR A 356 -7.14 -5.31 14.62
N TYR A 357 -6.51 -5.91 15.62
CA TYR A 357 -5.65 -5.20 16.56
C TYR A 357 -4.48 -4.53 15.85
N LEU A 358 -3.76 -5.24 14.98
CA LEU A 358 -2.63 -4.67 14.22
C LEU A 358 -3.09 -3.49 13.36
N MET A 359 -4.20 -3.64 12.64
CA MET A 359 -4.79 -2.55 11.85
C MET A 359 -5.24 -1.38 12.72
N ALA A 360 -5.87 -1.65 13.87
CA ALA A 360 -6.25 -0.62 14.82
C ALA A 360 -5.03 0.15 15.35
N ASN A 361 -3.94 -0.56 15.67
CA ASN A 361 -2.71 0.01 16.16
C ASN A 361 -2.00 0.85 15.09
N PHE A 362 -1.99 0.39 13.83
CA PHE A 362 -1.48 1.16 12.69
C PHE A 362 -2.24 2.50 12.55
N TYR A 363 -3.58 2.44 12.56
CA TYR A 363 -4.39 3.65 12.48
C TYR A 363 -4.29 4.53 13.72
N TYR A 364 -4.12 3.93 14.89
CA TYR A 364 -3.91 4.66 16.15
C TYR A 364 -2.60 5.43 16.10
N LYS A 365 -1.49 4.83 15.66
CA LYS A 365 -0.20 5.54 15.53
C LYS A 365 -0.25 6.75 14.59
N SER A 366 -1.24 6.83 13.71
CA SER A 366 -1.48 7.95 12.79
C SER A 366 -2.86 8.58 13.00
N TRP A 367 -3.40 8.56 14.23
CA TRP A 367 -4.75 9.00 14.51
C TRP A 367 -4.96 10.49 14.25
N GLN A 368 -3.93 11.34 14.34
CA GLN A 368 -4.06 12.76 13.98
C GLN A 368 -4.42 12.93 12.49
N THR A 369 -3.94 12.02 11.63
CA THR A 369 -4.21 12.05 10.19
C THR A 369 -5.54 11.37 9.83
N TYR A 370 -5.81 10.20 10.41
CA TYR A 370 -6.95 9.35 10.02
C TYR A 370 -8.19 9.50 10.92
N GLY A 371 -8.06 10.23 12.02
CA GLY A 371 -9.08 10.35 13.06
C GLY A 371 -9.20 9.09 13.94
N ILE A 372 -9.73 9.28 15.15
CA ILE A 372 -9.78 8.24 16.18
C ILE A 372 -10.89 7.18 15.97
N LYS A 373 -11.84 7.43 15.04
CA LYS A 373 -13.00 6.55 14.81
C LYS A 373 -12.61 5.18 14.25
N LYS A 374 -11.66 5.13 13.33
CA LYS A 374 -11.22 3.88 12.66
C LYS A 374 -10.48 2.96 13.64
N PRO A 375 -9.48 3.43 14.43
CA PRO A 375 -8.90 2.65 15.52
C PRO A 375 -9.95 2.10 16.49
N LEU A 376 -10.88 2.96 16.95
CA LEU A 376 -11.94 2.58 17.89
C LEU A 376 -12.79 1.42 17.36
N SER A 377 -13.23 1.50 16.10
CA SER A 377 -14.05 0.45 15.49
C SER A 377 -13.29 -0.88 15.36
N LEU A 378 -12.03 -0.83 14.92
CA LEU A 378 -11.21 -2.01 14.68
C LEU A 378 -10.83 -2.71 16.00
N VAL A 379 -10.39 -1.96 17.01
CA VAL A 379 -10.03 -2.54 18.31
C VAL A 379 -11.26 -3.10 19.04
N SER A 380 -12.42 -2.44 18.93
CA SER A 380 -13.68 -2.97 19.47
C SER A 380 -14.08 -4.27 18.78
N THR A 381 -13.82 -4.38 17.47
CA THR A 381 -14.06 -5.63 16.72
C THR A 381 -13.15 -6.74 17.24
N ALA A 382 -11.85 -6.47 17.42
CA ALA A 382 -10.91 -7.44 17.99
C ALA A 382 -11.37 -7.97 19.36
N ILE A 383 -11.78 -7.09 20.28
CA ILE A 383 -12.29 -7.45 21.61
C ILE A 383 -13.61 -8.24 21.52
N SER A 384 -14.51 -7.88 20.60
CA SER A 384 -15.77 -8.60 20.43
C SER A 384 -15.56 -10.04 19.96
N MET A 385 -14.46 -10.28 19.23
CA MET A 385 -14.07 -11.60 18.74
C MET A 385 -13.33 -12.41 19.80
N GLU A 386 -12.45 -11.74 20.57
CA GLU A 386 -11.71 -12.34 21.68
C GLU A 386 -11.72 -11.41 22.92
N PRO A 387 -12.68 -11.60 23.84
CA PRO A 387 -12.84 -10.73 25.01
C PRO A 387 -11.66 -10.75 25.99
N LYS A 388 -10.80 -11.76 25.95
CA LYS A 388 -9.60 -11.84 26.81
C LYS A 388 -8.36 -11.22 26.16
N TYR A 389 -8.52 -10.51 25.04
CA TYR A 389 -7.39 -9.94 24.32
C TYR A 389 -6.80 -8.71 25.04
N VAL A 390 -5.77 -8.94 25.86
CA VAL A 390 -5.11 -7.92 26.69
C VAL A 390 -4.62 -6.74 25.85
N ASP A 391 -3.85 -6.98 24.79
CA ASP A 391 -3.29 -5.88 23.99
C ASP A 391 -4.39 -5.02 23.33
N ALA A 392 -5.51 -5.63 22.94
CA ALA A 392 -6.64 -4.91 22.38
C ALA A 392 -7.35 -4.06 23.45
N HIS A 393 -7.52 -4.57 24.66
CA HIS A 393 -8.05 -3.77 25.79
C HIS A 393 -7.14 -2.60 26.14
N VAL A 394 -5.81 -2.80 26.16
CA VAL A 394 -4.85 -1.71 26.36
C VAL A 394 -4.99 -0.66 25.27
N LEU A 395 -5.04 -1.05 24.00
CA LEU A 395 -5.22 -0.12 22.89
C LEU A 395 -6.57 0.59 22.93
N LEU A 396 -7.65 -0.07 23.34
CA LEU A 396 -8.95 0.57 23.54
C LEU A 396 -8.91 1.57 24.70
N GLY A 397 -8.15 1.28 25.76
CA GLY A 397 -7.81 2.22 26.82
C GLY A 397 -7.12 3.47 26.28
N ASP A 398 -6.04 3.29 25.51
CA ASP A 398 -5.27 4.37 24.87
C ASP A 398 -6.15 5.23 23.94
N VAL A 399 -6.99 4.58 23.13
CA VAL A 399 -7.99 5.25 22.28
C VAL A 399 -8.97 6.09 23.11
N ASN A 400 -9.36 5.62 24.30
CA ASN A 400 -10.24 6.38 25.18
C ASN A 400 -9.52 7.49 25.94
N ILE A 401 -8.21 7.39 26.20
CA ILE A 401 -7.38 8.49 26.70
C ILE A 401 -7.36 9.65 25.70
N VAL A 402 -7.09 9.36 24.43
CA VAL A 402 -7.12 10.38 23.35
C VAL A 402 -8.50 11.05 23.20
N ARG A 403 -9.56 10.37 23.63
CA ARG A 403 -10.94 10.89 23.64
C ARG A 403 -11.34 11.54 24.97
N GLU A 404 -10.43 11.61 25.94
CA GLU A 404 -10.67 12.10 27.31
C GLU A 404 -11.77 11.34 28.07
N PHE A 405 -12.03 10.09 27.67
CA PHE A 405 -13.02 9.22 28.29
C PHE A 405 -12.35 8.36 29.37
N TYR A 406 -11.76 9.03 30.36
CA TYR A 406 -10.88 8.41 31.36
C TYR A 406 -11.55 7.29 32.16
N THR A 407 -12.82 7.44 32.55
CA THR A 407 -13.55 6.35 33.25
C THR A 407 -13.63 5.08 32.40
N LYS A 408 -13.85 5.22 31.07
CA LYS A 408 -13.82 4.07 30.16
C LYS A 408 -12.41 3.54 30.00
N ALA A 409 -11.41 4.40 29.88
CA ALA A 409 -10.02 3.98 29.78
C ALA A 409 -9.60 3.15 31.00
N ILE A 410 -9.94 3.60 32.22
CA ILE A 410 -9.74 2.87 33.49
C ILE A 410 -10.36 1.47 33.41
N THR A 411 -11.65 1.36 33.04
CA THR A 411 -12.31 0.05 32.90
C THR A 411 -11.61 -0.87 31.89
N ASN A 412 -11.20 -0.36 30.73
CA ASN A 412 -10.50 -1.18 29.74
C ASN A 412 -9.13 -1.67 30.27
N TYR A 413 -8.40 -0.84 31.02
CA TYR A 413 -7.13 -1.26 31.62
C TYR A 413 -7.34 -2.25 32.78
N GLU A 414 -8.42 -2.14 33.55
CA GLU A 414 -8.83 -3.13 34.54
C GLU A 414 -9.18 -4.48 33.88
N ASP A 415 -9.93 -4.45 32.77
CA ASP A 415 -10.25 -5.63 31.97
C ASP A 415 -8.99 -6.28 31.37
N ALA A 416 -8.04 -5.47 30.91
CA ALA A 416 -6.73 -5.94 30.45
C ALA A 416 -5.95 -6.64 31.58
N LEU A 417 -5.92 -6.05 32.78
CA LEU A 417 -5.22 -6.61 33.93
C LEU A 417 -5.85 -7.93 34.40
N SER A 418 -7.19 -7.99 34.47
CA SER A 418 -7.93 -9.21 34.80
C SER A 418 -7.70 -10.32 33.77
N SER A 419 -7.69 -9.97 32.48
CA SER A 419 -7.41 -10.90 31.39
C SER A 419 -5.97 -11.42 31.46
N TYR A 420 -5.00 -10.59 31.85
CA TYR A 420 -3.61 -10.99 32.01
C TYR A 420 -3.44 -12.04 33.13
N GLU A 421 -4.11 -11.86 34.26
CA GLU A 421 -4.12 -12.84 35.36
C GLU A 421 -4.70 -14.18 34.91
N ALA A 422 -5.75 -14.15 34.07
CA ALA A 422 -6.33 -15.36 33.49
C ALA A 422 -5.37 -16.05 32.50
N ILE A 423 -4.70 -15.30 31.61
CA ILE A 423 -3.74 -15.86 30.64
C ILE A 423 -2.53 -16.48 31.34
N ARG A 424 -2.04 -15.90 32.44
CA ARG A 424 -0.94 -16.48 33.22
C ARG A 424 -1.24 -17.90 33.71
N SER A 425 -2.52 -18.24 33.88
CA SER A 425 -2.96 -19.58 34.30
C SER A 425 -3.07 -20.60 33.15
N ASP A 426 -3.08 -20.15 31.89
CA ASP A 426 -3.16 -20.99 30.68
C ASP A 426 -2.25 -20.44 29.54
N PRO A 427 -1.06 -21.03 29.36
CA PRO A 427 -0.09 -20.61 28.35
C PRO A 427 -0.59 -20.65 26.90
N THR A 428 -1.74 -21.28 26.62
CA THR A 428 -2.33 -21.35 25.27
C THR A 428 -2.69 -19.97 24.72
N TYR A 429 -2.92 -18.98 25.60
CA TYR A 429 -3.35 -17.62 25.25
C TYR A 429 -2.23 -16.57 25.28
N VAL A 430 -0.95 -16.97 25.40
CA VAL A 430 0.18 -16.02 25.50
C VAL A 430 0.22 -15.04 24.33
N HIS A 431 -0.28 -15.41 23.15
CA HIS A 431 -0.37 -14.54 21.98
C HIS A 431 -1.27 -13.29 22.19
N LEU A 432 -2.20 -13.34 23.14
CA LEU A 432 -3.13 -12.26 23.45
C LEU A 432 -2.53 -11.15 24.35
N ALA A 433 -1.30 -11.34 24.85
CA ALA A 433 -0.62 -10.38 25.73
C ALA A 433 0.85 -10.17 25.32
N GLN A 434 1.16 -10.27 24.04
CA GLN A 434 2.55 -10.19 23.54
C GLN A 434 3.16 -8.80 23.68
N ASN A 435 2.34 -7.75 23.50
CA ASN A 435 2.80 -6.36 23.42
C ASN A 435 2.59 -5.58 24.73
N SER A 436 2.11 -6.27 25.77
CA SER A 436 1.81 -5.69 27.07
C SER A 436 2.25 -6.63 28.18
N ASN A 437 2.96 -6.09 29.16
CA ASN A 437 3.23 -6.78 30.42
C ASN A 437 2.40 -6.13 31.54
N VAL A 438 2.36 -6.81 32.70
CA VAL A 438 1.62 -6.31 33.87
C VAL A 438 2.04 -4.89 34.24
N GLN A 439 3.34 -4.59 34.22
CA GLN A 439 3.88 -3.28 34.61
C GLN A 439 3.37 -2.16 33.69
N LYS A 440 3.32 -2.39 32.38
CA LYS A 440 2.78 -1.46 31.39
C LYS A 440 1.29 -1.22 31.61
N VAL A 441 0.51 -2.28 31.84
CA VAL A 441 -0.93 -2.13 32.13
C VAL A 441 -1.17 -1.34 33.42
N GLN A 442 -0.39 -1.61 34.48
CA GLN A 442 -0.46 -0.89 35.74
C GLN A 442 -0.13 0.61 35.58
N ARG A 443 0.93 0.92 34.83
CA ARG A 443 1.28 2.31 34.49
C ARG A 443 0.17 2.99 33.69
N LYS A 444 -0.37 2.33 32.67
CA LYS A 444 -1.48 2.85 31.85
C LYS A 444 -2.75 3.11 32.67
N LEU A 445 -3.03 2.24 33.65
CA LEU A 445 -4.12 2.45 34.60
C LEU A 445 -3.85 3.68 35.49
N ALA A 446 -2.61 3.90 35.93
CA ALA A 446 -2.23 5.12 36.66
C ALA A 446 -2.38 6.38 35.80
N GLU A 447 -1.89 6.35 34.55
CA GLU A 447 -2.05 7.44 33.57
C GLU A 447 -3.52 7.83 33.38
N ALA A 448 -4.41 6.84 33.27
CA ALA A 448 -5.86 7.09 33.15
C ALA A 448 -6.46 7.74 34.40
N ASN A 449 -6.03 7.33 35.59
CA ASN A 449 -6.45 7.93 36.86
C ASN A 449 -5.93 9.37 37.00
N LEU A 450 -4.67 9.64 36.61
CA LEU A 450 -4.11 10.99 36.58
C LEU A 450 -4.90 11.90 35.64
N GLY A 451 -5.20 11.43 34.43
CA GLY A 451 -6.04 12.17 33.47
C GLY A 451 -7.44 12.45 34.01
N ARG A 452 -8.06 11.49 34.72
CA ARG A 452 -9.36 11.72 35.38
C ARG A 452 -9.25 12.78 36.49
N ALA A 453 -8.20 12.74 37.29
CA ALA A 453 -7.99 13.72 38.36
C ALA A 453 -7.76 15.13 37.79
N ASP A 454 -6.98 15.26 36.72
CA ASP A 454 -6.76 16.53 36.02
C ASP A 454 -8.04 17.07 35.38
N GLN A 455 -8.83 16.19 34.73
CA GLN A 455 -10.14 16.56 34.18
C GLN A 455 -11.06 17.15 35.25
N LEU A 456 -11.10 16.56 36.45
CA LEU A 456 -11.91 17.02 37.58
C LEU A 456 -11.46 18.40 38.12
N ASP A 457 -10.17 18.73 38.04
CA ASP A 457 -9.65 20.06 38.44
C ASP A 457 -10.13 21.18 37.52
N HIS A 458 -10.19 20.88 36.22
CA HIS A 458 -10.55 21.83 35.18
C HIS A 458 -12.06 21.91 34.91
N MET A 459 -12.89 21.13 35.62
CA MET A 459 -14.35 21.23 35.53
C MET A 459 -14.84 22.60 36.00
N SER A 460 -15.84 23.14 35.30
CA SER A 460 -16.52 24.38 35.71
C SER A 460 -17.23 24.17 37.05
N ASP A 461 -17.35 25.22 37.87
CA ASP A 461 -18.05 25.11 39.16
C ASP A 461 -19.53 24.73 39.03
N SER A 462 -20.14 24.94 37.86
CA SER A 462 -21.49 24.45 37.54
C SER A 462 -21.56 22.96 37.23
N ASP A 463 -20.47 22.34 36.78
CA ASP A 463 -20.41 20.92 36.41
C ASP A 463 -19.82 20.04 37.52
N LYS A 464 -19.13 20.64 38.50
CA LYS A 464 -18.58 19.91 39.64
C LYS A 464 -19.70 19.30 40.48
N SER A 465 -19.71 17.98 40.57
CA SER A 465 -20.54 17.27 41.55
C SER A 465 -20.08 17.61 42.97
N ALA A 466 -20.97 17.47 43.96
CA ALA A 466 -20.61 17.63 45.37
C ALA A 466 -19.45 16.70 45.80
N ASP A 467 -19.24 15.60 45.07
CA ASP A 467 -18.25 14.55 45.36
C ASP A 467 -16.99 14.66 44.47
N ALA A 468 -16.87 15.67 43.60
CA ALA A 468 -15.78 15.78 42.63
C ALA A 468 -14.39 15.83 43.29
N ALA A 469 -14.28 16.48 44.45
CA ALA A 469 -13.03 16.52 45.22
C ALA A 469 -12.64 15.15 45.78
N ASP A 470 -13.62 14.37 46.26
CA ASP A 470 -13.41 13.02 46.78
C ASP A 470 -13.04 12.06 45.64
N GLU A 471 -13.70 12.18 44.49
CA GLU A 471 -13.39 11.40 43.29
C GLU A 471 -11.96 11.71 42.80
N ARG A 472 -11.58 12.99 42.77
CA ARG A 472 -10.22 13.41 42.43
C ARG A 472 -9.19 12.81 43.37
N ALA A 473 -9.40 12.92 44.68
CA ALA A 473 -8.51 12.36 45.69
C ALA A 473 -8.37 10.84 45.56
N LYS A 474 -9.48 10.15 45.26
CA LYS A 474 -9.49 8.71 45.00
C LYS A 474 -8.64 8.35 43.78
N ASN A 475 -8.78 9.06 42.66
CA ASN A 475 -8.01 8.80 41.44
C ASN A 475 -6.50 9.04 41.67
N LEU A 476 -6.12 10.12 42.37
CA LEU A 476 -4.70 10.36 42.71
C LEU A 476 -4.12 9.24 43.59
N SER A 477 -4.89 8.80 44.60
CA SER A 477 -4.48 7.68 45.47
C SER A 477 -4.32 6.36 44.70
N GLU A 478 -5.22 6.08 43.76
CA GLU A 478 -5.11 4.87 42.93
C GLU A 478 -3.94 4.97 41.95
N ALA A 479 -3.70 6.13 41.33
CA ALA A 479 -2.51 6.37 40.50
C ALA A 479 -1.22 6.17 41.29
N GLU A 480 -1.11 6.76 42.48
CA GLU A 480 0.05 6.61 43.37
C GLU A 480 0.31 5.14 43.72
N LYS A 481 -0.74 4.40 44.08
CA LYS A 481 -0.68 2.96 44.38
C LYS A 481 -0.10 2.17 43.20
N TRP A 482 -0.61 2.38 41.98
CA TRP A 482 -0.15 1.66 40.80
C TRP A 482 1.27 2.04 40.40
N LEU A 483 1.64 3.32 40.47
CA LEU A 483 3.01 3.78 40.16
C LEU A 483 4.02 3.20 41.16
N ASN A 484 3.73 3.26 42.45
CA ASN A 484 4.59 2.67 43.49
C ASN A 484 4.74 1.16 43.33
N LEU A 485 3.63 0.45 43.06
CA LEU A 485 3.67 -0.98 42.79
C LEU A 485 4.55 -1.28 41.57
N THR A 486 4.32 -0.59 40.46
CA THR A 486 5.10 -0.75 39.22
C THR A 486 6.58 -0.48 39.47
N GLN A 487 6.91 0.62 40.16
CA GLN A 487 8.28 0.98 40.49
C GLN A 487 9.00 -0.07 41.34
N THR A 488 8.31 -0.70 42.31
CA THR A 488 8.90 -1.79 43.12
C THR A 488 9.12 -3.08 42.35
N GLN A 489 8.33 -3.32 41.29
CA GLN A 489 8.44 -4.52 40.45
C GLN A 489 9.52 -4.40 39.38
N LEU A 490 9.81 -3.18 38.91
CA LEU A 490 10.91 -2.92 38.00
C LEU A 490 12.24 -3.12 38.74
N THR A 491 13.09 -4.03 38.26
CA THR A 491 14.43 -4.27 38.84
C THR A 491 15.30 -3.02 38.69
N LYS A 492 16.40 -2.92 39.46
CA LYS A 492 17.36 -1.79 39.41
C LYS A 492 18.09 -1.60 38.05
N GLU A 493 17.72 -2.36 37.02
CA GLU A 493 18.18 -2.12 35.66
C GLU A 493 17.44 -0.91 35.09
N LYS A 494 18.19 0.08 34.61
CA LYS A 494 17.64 1.28 33.96
C LYS A 494 16.90 0.87 32.69
N THR A 495 15.58 0.71 32.81
CA THR A 495 14.67 0.42 31.70
C THR A 495 13.91 1.68 31.32
N ASP A 496 13.49 1.81 30.06
CA ASP A 496 12.66 2.93 29.59
C ASP A 496 11.36 3.05 30.41
N GLU A 497 10.80 1.93 30.89
CA GLU A 497 9.64 1.92 31.77
C GLU A 497 9.87 2.63 33.12
N LEU A 498 11.09 2.59 33.68
CA LEU A 498 11.40 3.40 34.88
C LEU A 498 11.38 4.90 34.59
N SER A 499 11.77 5.31 33.37
CA SER A 499 11.66 6.72 32.97
C SER A 499 10.21 7.16 32.89
N TYR A 500 9.33 6.34 32.30
CA TYR A 500 7.90 6.66 32.22
C TYR A 500 7.23 6.67 33.59
N VAL A 501 7.55 5.74 34.49
CA VAL A 501 7.04 5.77 35.87
C VAL A 501 7.51 7.02 36.60
N ALA A 502 8.77 7.41 36.46
CA ALA A 502 9.28 8.65 37.06
C ALA A 502 8.56 9.89 36.49
N ARG A 503 8.29 9.93 35.18
CA ARG A 503 7.48 10.99 34.56
C ARG A 503 6.08 11.05 35.17
N ASP A 504 5.39 9.92 35.25
CA ASP A 504 4.00 9.86 35.73
C ASP A 504 3.91 10.18 37.25
N LEU A 505 4.95 9.86 38.04
CA LEU A 505 5.11 10.35 39.41
C LEU A 505 5.30 11.87 39.45
N GLY A 506 6.03 12.44 38.50
CA GLY A 506 6.13 13.90 38.34
C GLY A 506 4.76 14.54 38.10
N ASP A 507 3.94 13.95 37.21
CA ASP A 507 2.58 14.41 36.93
C ASP A 507 1.66 14.32 38.15
N LEU A 508 1.76 13.22 38.92
CA LEU A 508 1.07 13.06 40.20
C LEU A 508 1.40 14.21 41.17
N GLU A 509 2.68 14.59 41.29
CA GLU A 509 3.13 15.67 42.18
C GLU A 509 2.73 17.06 41.66
N ILE A 510 2.65 17.27 40.33
CA ILE A 510 2.06 18.49 39.75
C ILE A 510 0.61 18.64 40.18
N LEU A 511 -0.20 17.59 40.04
CA LEU A 511 -1.60 17.58 40.50
C LEU A 511 -1.69 17.70 42.02
N GLY A 512 -0.74 17.15 42.76
CA GLY A 512 -0.57 17.34 44.20
C GLY A 512 -0.12 18.75 44.61
N LYS A 513 0.26 19.60 43.65
CA LYS A 513 0.85 20.94 43.84
C LYS A 513 2.20 20.93 44.57
N ASN A 514 2.89 19.80 44.56
CA ASN A 514 4.22 19.61 45.14
C ASN A 514 5.30 19.81 44.06
N TYR A 515 5.42 21.03 43.53
CA TYR A 515 6.25 21.33 42.35
C TYR A 515 7.74 20.99 42.51
N SER A 516 8.26 21.03 43.75
CA SER A 516 9.65 20.64 44.05
C SER A 516 9.91 19.15 43.90
N ALA A 517 8.96 18.30 44.30
CA ALA A 517 9.00 16.86 44.12
C ALA A 517 8.79 16.49 42.65
N ALA A 518 7.81 17.13 41.97
CA ALA A 518 7.57 16.95 40.55
C ALA A 518 8.84 17.18 39.71
N ARG A 519 9.55 18.27 39.97
CA ARG A 519 10.84 18.58 39.33
C ARG A 519 11.85 17.46 39.51
N GLN A 520 11.99 16.90 40.72
CA GLN A 520 12.95 15.82 40.97
C GLN A 520 12.59 14.58 40.16
N HIS A 521 11.31 14.21 40.13
CA HIS A 521 10.83 13.06 39.36
C HIS A 521 11.02 13.23 37.84
N TYR A 522 10.77 14.43 37.29
CA TYR A 522 11.07 14.71 35.88
C TYR A 522 12.58 14.69 35.58
N LEU A 523 13.43 15.17 36.48
CA LEU A 523 14.88 15.04 36.34
C LEU A 523 15.32 13.57 36.39
N ASP A 524 14.74 12.76 37.29
CA ASP A 524 15.01 11.32 37.38
C ASP A 524 14.61 10.60 36.09
N SER A 525 13.48 10.99 35.48
CA SER A 525 13.02 10.50 34.18
C SER A 525 14.00 10.84 33.05
N LEU A 526 14.40 12.12 32.94
CA LEU A 526 15.34 12.62 31.93
C LEU A 526 16.77 12.06 32.08
N ASN A 527 17.17 11.69 33.30
CA ASN A 527 18.44 11.01 33.58
C ASN A 527 18.49 9.57 33.07
N ILE A 528 17.33 8.98 32.74
CA ILE A 528 17.21 7.65 32.16
C ILE A 528 17.06 7.76 30.64
N LEU A 529 16.08 8.56 30.19
CA LEU A 529 15.74 8.73 28.78
C LEU A 529 15.49 10.22 28.49
N PRO A 530 16.24 10.84 27.56
CA PRO A 530 15.91 12.18 27.06
C PRO A 530 14.56 12.17 26.35
N ASP A 531 13.63 13.01 26.79
CA ASP A 531 12.26 13.07 26.29
C ASP A 531 11.80 14.54 26.25
N ILE A 532 11.33 14.99 25.08
CA ILE A 532 10.90 16.37 24.88
C ILE A 532 9.68 16.73 25.73
N ASP A 533 8.71 15.83 25.85
CA ASP A 533 7.48 16.07 26.61
C ASP A 533 7.82 16.20 28.10
N VAL A 534 8.73 15.36 28.60
CA VAL A 534 9.23 15.45 29.97
C VAL A 534 10.03 16.74 30.19
N GLN A 535 10.81 17.19 29.21
CA GLN A 535 11.56 18.43 29.26
C GLN A 535 10.62 19.67 29.34
N ILE A 536 9.49 19.65 28.62
CA ILE A 536 8.43 20.67 28.70
C ILE A 536 7.74 20.63 30.06
N LYS A 537 7.40 19.44 30.55
CA LYS A 537 6.80 19.24 31.89
C LYS A 537 7.71 19.73 33.01
N LEU A 538 9.02 19.49 32.89
CA LEU A 538 10.03 20.05 33.80
C LEU A 538 10.02 21.58 33.77
N GLY A 539 9.97 22.19 32.58
CA GLY A 539 9.81 23.64 32.42
C GLY A 539 8.55 24.17 33.11
N LYS A 540 7.41 23.48 32.95
CA LYS A 540 6.14 23.82 33.63
C LYS A 540 6.27 23.71 35.15
N ALA A 541 6.95 22.67 35.66
CA ALA A 541 7.20 22.51 37.08
C ALA A 541 8.05 23.67 37.65
N TYR A 542 9.11 24.07 36.95
CA TYR A 542 9.91 25.24 37.32
C TYR A 542 9.08 26.53 37.29
N PHE A 543 8.27 26.74 36.25
CA PHE A 543 7.40 27.91 36.11
C PHE A 543 6.40 28.02 37.27
N LEU A 544 5.69 26.91 37.58
CA LEU A 544 4.73 26.85 38.69
C LEU A 544 5.41 27.08 40.05
N ASN A 545 6.68 26.68 40.17
CA ASN A 545 7.52 26.94 41.34
C ASN A 545 8.21 28.34 41.31
N GLN A 546 7.81 29.23 40.38
CA GLN A 546 8.32 30.60 40.19
C GLN A 546 9.83 30.70 39.88
N GLN A 547 10.43 29.63 39.35
CA GLN A 547 11.83 29.57 38.94
C GLN A 547 11.94 29.82 37.43
N PHE A 548 11.77 31.08 37.03
CA PHE A 548 11.64 31.44 35.63
C PHE A 548 12.91 31.19 34.79
N SER A 549 14.10 31.31 35.38
CA SER A 549 15.36 31.12 34.64
C SER A 549 15.54 29.64 34.25
N GLU A 550 15.30 28.74 35.19
CA GLU A 550 15.38 27.29 34.98
C GLU A 550 14.23 26.78 34.08
N ALA A 551 13.05 27.41 34.17
CA ALA A 551 11.93 27.14 33.26
C ALA A 551 12.29 27.53 31.81
N GLU A 552 12.88 28.71 31.62
CA GLU A 552 13.33 29.20 30.31
C GLU A 552 14.38 28.27 29.69
N GLU A 553 15.39 27.87 30.48
CA GLU A 553 16.39 26.90 30.03
C GLU A 553 15.73 25.57 29.61
N SER A 554 14.72 25.13 30.36
CA SER A 554 14.02 23.87 30.09
C SER A 554 13.23 23.91 28.78
N TYR A 555 12.47 24.98 28.54
CA TYR A 555 11.75 25.14 27.27
C TYR A 555 12.67 25.36 26.08
N GLN A 556 13.78 26.09 26.25
CA GLN A 556 14.80 26.24 25.21
C GLN A 556 15.44 24.90 24.84
N LYS A 557 15.69 24.01 25.81
CA LYS A 557 16.14 22.63 25.52
C LYS A 557 15.11 21.85 24.71
N ALA A 558 13.82 21.96 25.06
CA ALA A 558 12.76 21.32 24.27
C ALA A 558 12.74 21.83 22.82
N ILE A 559 12.87 23.15 22.60
CA ILE A 559 12.93 23.76 21.26
C ILE A 559 14.19 23.33 20.48
N GLN A 560 15.31 23.11 21.17
CA GLN A 560 16.52 22.56 20.54
C GLN A 560 16.33 21.12 20.05
N MET A 561 15.49 20.34 20.74
CA MET A 561 15.14 18.97 20.35
C MET A 561 14.10 18.95 19.23
N ASP A 562 13.09 19.81 19.30
CA ASP A 562 12.07 20.02 18.26
C ASP A 562 11.72 21.51 18.13
N GLN A 563 12.12 22.09 17.00
CA GLN A 563 11.83 23.49 16.69
C GLN A 563 10.33 23.74 16.49
N GLY A 564 9.53 22.70 16.23
CA GLY A 564 8.09 22.77 16.06
C GLY A 564 7.28 22.56 17.35
N SER A 565 7.91 22.59 18.54
CA SER A 565 7.19 22.31 19.78
C SER A 565 6.32 23.49 20.23
N ALA A 566 5.02 23.44 19.89
CA ALA A 566 4.06 24.49 20.23
C ALA A 566 3.96 24.74 21.76
N HIS A 567 3.94 23.69 22.57
CA HIS A 567 3.89 23.80 24.04
C HIS A 567 5.15 24.44 24.63
N ALA A 568 6.34 24.19 24.05
CA ALA A 568 7.57 24.81 24.52
C ALA A 568 7.60 26.31 24.22
N HIS A 569 7.18 26.70 23.01
CA HIS A 569 7.00 28.11 22.63
C HIS A 569 5.95 28.80 23.52
N GLN A 570 4.82 28.16 23.80
CA GLN A 570 3.82 28.68 24.74
C GLN A 570 4.40 28.88 26.15
N GLY A 571 5.20 27.92 26.65
CA GLY A 571 5.87 28.02 27.93
C GLY A 571 6.84 29.20 28.02
N LEU A 572 7.64 29.45 26.98
CA LEU A 572 8.47 30.65 26.89
C LEU A 572 7.64 31.93 26.85
N ALA A 573 6.55 31.94 26.09
CA ALA A 573 5.65 33.08 26.01
C ALA A 573 5.05 33.44 27.38
N GLN A 574 4.64 32.43 28.17
CA GLN A 574 4.14 32.60 29.53
C GLN A 574 5.21 33.15 30.50
N ILE A 575 6.48 32.72 30.34
CA ILE A 575 7.61 33.28 31.09
C ILE A 575 7.85 34.75 30.72
N TYR A 576 7.91 35.07 29.43
CA TYR A 576 8.12 36.46 29.00
C TYR A 576 6.96 37.36 29.40
N ARG A 577 5.73 36.85 29.37
CA ARG A 577 4.55 37.50 29.91
C ARG A 577 4.68 37.77 31.42
N SER A 578 5.08 36.78 32.23
CA SER A 578 5.24 36.98 33.68
C SER A 578 6.37 37.96 34.03
N GLN A 579 7.36 38.09 33.14
CA GLN A 579 8.45 39.07 33.23
C GLN A 579 8.10 40.45 32.65
N GLY A 580 6.93 40.63 32.03
CA GLY A 580 6.51 41.89 31.39
C GLY A 580 7.18 42.18 30.02
N LYS A 581 7.85 41.19 29.43
CA LYS A 581 8.50 41.29 28.10
C LYS A 581 7.49 41.01 26.98
N VAL A 582 6.60 41.96 26.75
CA VAL A 582 5.43 41.81 25.86
C VAL A 582 5.82 41.40 24.43
N ASP A 583 6.77 42.10 23.79
CA ASP A 583 7.14 41.81 22.39
C ASP A 583 7.70 40.39 22.20
N GLN A 584 8.49 39.92 23.16
CA GLN A 584 9.04 38.56 23.14
C GLN A 584 7.92 37.53 23.37
N ALA A 585 7.01 37.78 24.32
CA ALA A 585 5.88 36.90 24.56
C ALA A 585 4.99 36.76 23.32
N LYS A 586 4.68 37.87 22.62
CA LYS A 586 3.91 37.85 21.37
C LYS A 586 4.56 36.98 20.30
N ALA A 587 5.87 37.15 20.10
CA ALA A 587 6.61 36.37 19.10
C ALA A 587 6.55 34.87 19.39
N GLU A 588 6.74 34.48 20.65
CA GLU A 588 6.67 33.07 21.07
C GLU A 588 5.26 32.50 20.99
N TYR A 589 4.22 33.25 21.37
CA TYR A 589 2.83 32.80 21.18
C TYR A 589 2.47 32.60 19.70
N LYS A 590 2.98 33.46 18.81
CA LYS A 590 2.80 33.28 17.37
C LYS A 590 3.45 31.99 16.88
N MET A 591 4.69 31.72 17.29
CA MET A 591 5.38 30.46 16.98
C MET A 591 4.61 29.26 17.50
N ALA A 592 4.08 29.34 18.73
CA ALA A 592 3.25 28.29 19.32
C ALA A 592 1.98 28.02 18.48
N PHE A 593 1.30 29.07 18.00
CA PHE A 593 0.09 28.94 17.20
C PHE A 593 0.37 28.36 15.80
N ASP A 594 1.45 28.82 15.16
CA ASP A 594 1.88 28.39 13.83
C ASP A 594 2.31 26.92 13.83
N HIS A 595 3.09 26.50 14.84
CA HIS A 595 3.51 25.11 15.01
C HIS A 595 2.43 24.21 15.61
N GLY A 596 1.36 24.77 16.16
CA GLY A 596 0.27 24.06 16.81
C GLY A 596 -0.74 23.41 15.87
N ALA A 597 -0.41 23.10 14.61
CA ALA A 597 -1.35 22.52 13.65
C ALA A 597 -1.98 21.19 14.10
N ASN A 598 -1.24 20.43 14.92
CA ASN A 598 -1.69 19.15 15.50
C ASN A 598 -2.32 19.27 16.89
N LEU A 599 -2.36 20.49 17.47
CA LEU A 599 -3.05 20.71 18.74
C LEU A 599 -4.56 20.59 18.55
N ASP A 600 -5.26 20.26 19.64
CA ASP A 600 -6.70 20.25 19.61
C ASP A 600 -7.31 21.67 19.49
N TYR A 601 -8.64 21.72 19.40
CA TYR A 601 -9.35 22.98 19.29
C TYR A 601 -9.12 23.93 20.46
N VAL A 602 -9.13 23.40 21.67
CA VAL A 602 -9.12 24.18 22.90
C VAL A 602 -7.72 24.76 23.13
N ASP A 603 -6.68 23.95 23.01
CA ASP A 603 -5.30 24.34 23.26
C ASP A 603 -4.83 25.39 22.25
N ARG A 604 -5.07 25.13 20.95
CA ARG A 604 -4.66 26.08 19.91
C ARG A 604 -5.40 27.40 20.02
N ARG A 605 -6.69 27.36 20.35
CA ARG A 605 -7.49 28.56 20.63
C ARG A 605 -6.94 29.31 21.84
N GLN A 606 -6.61 28.60 22.91
CA GLN A 606 -6.11 29.19 24.14
C GLN A 606 -4.78 29.93 23.91
N ILE A 607 -3.87 29.36 23.11
CA ILE A 607 -2.63 30.04 22.70
C ILE A 607 -2.91 31.39 22.03
N ALA A 608 -3.83 31.43 21.07
CA ALA A 608 -4.19 32.68 20.39
C ALA A 608 -4.84 33.69 21.35
N LEU A 609 -5.71 33.24 22.25
CA LEU A 609 -6.33 34.11 23.26
C LEU A 609 -5.30 34.68 24.25
N GLU A 610 -4.31 33.88 24.66
CA GLU A 610 -3.23 34.37 25.51
C GLU A 610 -2.36 35.42 24.80
N ALA A 611 -2.16 35.26 23.49
CA ALA A 611 -1.49 36.26 22.66
C ALA A 611 -2.29 37.57 22.55
N LEU A 612 -3.60 37.46 22.31
CA LEU A 612 -4.50 38.62 22.17
C LEU A 612 -4.79 39.31 23.51
N ASP A 613 -4.69 38.61 24.63
CA ASP A 613 -4.75 39.23 25.97
C ASP A 613 -3.54 40.15 26.21
N LEU A 614 -2.39 39.87 25.57
CA LEU A 614 -1.22 40.74 25.60
C LEU A 614 -1.28 41.88 24.58
N ALA A 615 -1.79 41.60 23.38
CA ALA A 615 -1.95 42.57 22.30
C ALA A 615 -3.30 42.39 21.60
N PRO A 616 -4.36 43.04 22.11
CA PRO A 616 -5.71 42.90 21.57
C PRO A 616 -5.87 43.40 20.12
N ASP A 617 -4.90 44.18 19.64
CA ASP A 617 -4.84 44.79 18.31
C ASP A 617 -3.84 44.09 17.37
N ASP A 618 -3.40 42.87 17.68
CA ASP A 618 -2.56 42.09 16.77
C ASP A 618 -3.38 41.56 15.58
N GLU A 619 -3.44 42.34 14.51
CA GLU A 619 -4.18 42.01 13.28
C GLU A 619 -3.84 40.62 12.73
N GLY A 620 -2.55 40.24 12.73
CA GLY A 620 -2.11 38.95 12.21
C GLY A 620 -2.66 37.80 13.03
N MET A 621 -2.59 37.89 14.36
CA MET A 621 -3.14 36.87 15.26
C MET A 621 -4.68 36.81 15.19
N LEU A 622 -5.36 37.96 15.08
CA LEU A 622 -6.81 38.02 14.90
C LEU A 622 -7.25 37.30 13.62
N LEU A 623 -6.58 37.56 12.48
CA LEU A 623 -6.87 36.87 11.21
C LEU A 623 -6.61 35.36 11.30
N GLN A 624 -5.49 34.96 11.91
CA GLN A 624 -5.16 33.55 12.12
C GLN A 624 -6.20 32.83 12.99
N LEU A 625 -6.65 33.45 14.09
CA LEU A 625 -7.69 32.89 14.94
C LEU A 625 -9.05 32.87 14.24
N ALA A 626 -9.37 33.90 13.44
CA ALA A 626 -10.60 33.97 12.66
C ALA A 626 -10.70 32.83 11.63
N GLU A 627 -9.63 32.60 10.85
CA GLU A 627 -9.59 31.50 9.88
C GLU A 627 -9.60 30.15 10.61
N TYR A 628 -8.92 30.01 11.75
CA TYR A 628 -8.99 28.79 12.56
C TYR A 628 -10.41 28.49 13.05
N TYR A 629 -11.13 29.51 13.53
CA TYR A 629 -12.54 29.37 13.89
C TYR A 629 -13.40 29.00 12.68
N TYR A 630 -13.13 29.59 11.50
CA TYR A 630 -13.85 29.28 10.27
C TYR A 630 -13.67 27.81 9.86
N GLU A 631 -12.44 27.31 9.80
CA GLU A 631 -12.10 25.90 9.46
C GLU A 631 -12.73 24.90 10.44
N ARG A 632 -12.86 25.29 11.71
CA ARG A 632 -13.49 24.48 12.77
C ARG A 632 -15.01 24.67 12.83
N HIS A 633 -15.60 25.42 11.89
CA HIS A 633 -17.03 25.74 11.81
C HIS A 633 -17.58 26.53 13.01
N VAL A 634 -16.72 27.22 13.77
CA VAL A 634 -17.06 28.09 14.90
C VAL A 634 -17.31 29.51 14.41
N TYR A 635 -18.34 29.66 13.59
CA TYR A 635 -18.63 30.89 12.85
C TYR A 635 -18.86 32.14 13.70
N ALA A 636 -19.38 32.00 14.92
CA ALA A 636 -19.59 33.14 15.81
C ALA A 636 -18.25 33.74 16.25
N GLY A 637 -17.28 32.89 16.59
CA GLY A 637 -15.91 33.31 16.91
C GLY A 637 -15.25 33.95 15.70
N ALA A 638 -15.30 33.28 14.53
CA ALA A 638 -14.73 33.83 13.30
C ALA A 638 -15.24 35.24 12.98
N ASN A 639 -16.56 35.47 13.10
CA ASN A 639 -17.13 36.80 12.89
C ASN A 639 -16.58 37.85 13.85
N ILE A 640 -16.49 37.53 15.14
CA ILE A 640 -15.98 38.46 16.16
C ILE A 640 -14.56 38.90 15.80
N GLU A 641 -13.69 37.94 15.46
CA GLU A 641 -12.30 38.25 15.16
C GLU A 641 -12.12 38.99 13.82
N TYR A 642 -12.85 38.61 12.76
CA TYR A 642 -12.84 39.39 11.52
C TYR A 642 -13.39 40.81 11.70
N GLU A 643 -14.44 41.00 12.51
CA GLU A 643 -14.96 42.33 12.85
C GLU A 643 -13.95 43.15 13.68
N ALA A 644 -13.20 42.50 14.57
CA ALA A 644 -12.11 43.14 15.31
C ALA A 644 -11.01 43.65 14.37
N VAL A 645 -10.64 42.88 13.35
CA VAL A 645 -9.72 43.33 12.29
C VAL A 645 -10.29 44.53 11.53
N LEU A 646 -11.54 44.45 11.07
CA LEU A 646 -12.17 45.54 10.30
C LEU A 646 -12.39 46.82 11.12
N SER A 647 -12.47 46.71 12.45
CA SER A 647 -12.50 47.89 13.32
C SER A 647 -11.17 48.66 13.34
N GLN A 648 -10.06 47.98 13.00
CA GLN A 648 -8.70 48.51 12.97
C GLN A 648 -8.28 48.88 11.54
N ASP A 649 -8.43 47.95 10.60
CA ASP A 649 -8.26 48.16 9.17
C ASP A 649 -9.58 47.91 8.40
N PRO A 650 -10.38 48.96 8.17
CA PRO A 650 -11.60 48.85 7.36
C PRO A 650 -11.37 48.44 5.90
N LYS A 651 -10.11 48.37 5.43
CA LYS A 651 -9.75 47.97 4.06
C LYS A 651 -9.15 46.57 3.98
N SER A 652 -9.17 45.80 5.06
CA SER A 652 -8.67 44.42 5.06
C SER A 652 -9.52 43.54 4.14
N VAL A 653 -8.94 43.19 2.98
CA VAL A 653 -9.52 42.29 1.98
C VAL A 653 -9.77 40.91 2.60
N GLU A 654 -8.82 40.41 3.37
CA GLU A 654 -8.87 39.09 3.99
C GLU A 654 -10.00 38.98 5.01
N ALA A 655 -10.15 39.96 5.92
CA ALA A 655 -11.22 39.96 6.91
C ALA A 655 -12.62 40.12 6.27
N THR A 656 -12.75 40.97 5.25
CA THR A 656 -14.03 41.16 4.54
C THR A 656 -14.41 39.91 3.75
N THR A 657 -13.43 39.23 3.15
CA THR A 657 -13.62 37.93 2.47
C THR A 657 -14.00 36.85 3.48
N GLY A 658 -13.32 36.79 4.62
CA GLY A 658 -13.60 35.87 5.73
C GLY A 658 -15.04 35.97 6.25
N LEU A 659 -15.53 37.19 6.50
CA LEU A 659 -16.95 37.40 6.84
C LEU A 659 -17.90 36.89 5.74
N GLY A 660 -17.54 37.09 4.47
CA GLY A 660 -18.26 36.50 3.35
C GLY A 660 -18.31 34.97 3.40
N LYS A 661 -17.18 34.30 3.68
CA LYS A 661 -17.10 32.83 3.83
C LYS A 661 -18.00 32.34 4.97
N VAL A 662 -18.00 33.03 6.11
CA VAL A 662 -18.87 32.68 7.25
C VAL A 662 -20.35 32.78 6.87
N LEU A 663 -20.74 33.84 6.15
CA LEU A 663 -22.10 34.01 5.67
C LEU A 663 -22.51 32.94 4.65
N MET A 664 -21.57 32.51 3.78
CA MET A 664 -21.79 31.41 2.84
C MET A 664 -22.19 30.11 3.54
N ASP A 665 -21.41 29.71 4.54
CA ASP A 665 -21.65 28.45 5.25
C ASP A 665 -22.90 28.51 6.14
N ARG A 666 -23.30 29.71 6.58
CA ARG A 666 -24.59 29.95 7.23
C ARG A 666 -25.77 30.00 6.24
N VAL A 667 -25.54 29.72 4.95
CA VAL A 667 -26.57 29.71 3.89
C VAL A 667 -27.16 31.12 3.68
N GLN A 668 -26.46 32.18 4.11
CA GLN A 668 -26.85 33.58 3.96
C GLN A 668 -26.26 34.14 2.66
N TYR A 669 -26.57 33.49 1.54
CA TYR A 669 -25.92 33.73 0.26
C TYR A 669 -26.01 35.18 -0.22
N GLY A 670 -27.15 35.86 0.03
CA GLY A 670 -27.35 37.25 -0.37
C GLY A 670 -26.43 38.24 0.38
N ASP A 671 -26.16 38.00 1.65
CA ASP A 671 -25.27 38.86 2.44
C ASP A 671 -23.81 38.50 2.22
N ALA A 672 -23.50 37.21 2.06
CA ALA A 672 -22.18 36.75 1.63
C ALA A 672 -21.75 37.40 0.31
N TRP A 673 -22.67 37.42 -0.66
CA TRP A 673 -22.46 38.07 -1.95
C TRP A 673 -22.10 39.55 -1.82
N LYS A 674 -22.79 40.30 -0.94
CA LYS A 674 -22.49 41.71 -0.70
C LYS A 674 -21.08 41.87 -0.14
N LYS A 675 -20.66 40.99 0.79
CA LYS A 675 -19.33 41.01 1.39
C LYS A 675 -18.23 40.69 0.38
N PHE A 676 -18.39 39.69 -0.47
CA PHE A 676 -17.42 39.43 -1.54
C PHE A 676 -17.31 40.59 -2.53
N LYS A 677 -18.44 41.23 -2.86
CA LYS A 677 -18.43 42.42 -3.71
C LYS A 677 -17.73 43.61 -3.05
N GLU A 678 -17.90 43.78 -1.75
CA GLU A 678 -17.16 44.77 -0.94
C GLU A 678 -15.67 44.47 -0.98
N ALA A 679 -15.25 43.21 -0.77
CA ALA A 679 -13.85 42.80 -0.83
C ALA A 679 -13.18 43.10 -2.18
N LEU A 680 -13.88 42.91 -3.31
CA LEU A 680 -13.38 43.28 -4.65
C LEU A 680 -13.10 44.79 -4.80
N GLN A 681 -13.78 45.65 -4.03
CA GLN A 681 -13.59 47.11 -4.07
C GLN A 681 -12.39 47.57 -3.24
N LEU A 682 -11.83 46.70 -2.41
CA LEU A 682 -10.71 46.99 -1.51
C LEU A 682 -9.33 46.80 -2.17
N SER A 683 -9.28 46.70 -3.50
CA SER A 683 -8.05 46.51 -4.29
C SER A 683 -7.28 45.22 -3.94
N PRO A 684 -7.93 44.04 -4.08
CA PRO A 684 -7.28 42.75 -3.83
C PRO A 684 -6.10 42.53 -4.79
N THR A 685 -5.12 41.74 -4.35
CA THR A 685 -4.12 41.13 -5.23
C THR A 685 -4.79 40.18 -6.23
N LYS A 686 -4.13 39.85 -7.33
CA LYS A 686 -4.67 38.93 -8.35
C LYS A 686 -5.11 37.58 -7.76
N GLN A 687 -4.37 37.07 -6.77
CA GLN A 687 -4.68 35.79 -6.13
C GLN A 687 -5.90 35.90 -5.20
N GLU A 688 -6.01 36.98 -4.43
CA GLU A 688 -7.21 37.26 -3.63
C GLU A 688 -8.43 37.49 -4.51
N GLU A 689 -8.28 38.24 -5.61
CA GLU A 689 -9.36 38.51 -6.57
C GLU A 689 -9.96 37.21 -7.13
N MET A 690 -9.11 36.27 -7.52
CA MET A 690 -9.51 34.94 -7.99
C MET A 690 -10.31 34.18 -6.91
N GLY A 691 -9.79 34.11 -5.69
CA GLY A 691 -10.49 33.45 -4.57
C GLY A 691 -11.83 34.11 -4.23
N ILE A 692 -11.91 35.45 -4.29
CA ILE A 692 -13.16 36.18 -4.07
C ILE A 692 -14.20 35.85 -5.16
N TYR A 693 -13.80 35.79 -6.44
CA TYR A 693 -14.72 35.41 -7.51
C TYR A 693 -15.21 33.95 -7.39
N GLU A 694 -14.36 33.02 -6.95
CA GLU A 694 -14.80 31.63 -6.68
C GLU A 694 -15.93 31.61 -5.64
N TRP A 695 -15.77 32.35 -4.54
CA TRP A 695 -16.79 32.46 -3.51
C TRP A 695 -18.04 33.21 -3.97
N LEU A 696 -17.87 34.26 -4.76
CA LEU A 696 -18.97 35.05 -5.30
C LEU A 696 -19.84 34.22 -6.26
N VAL A 697 -19.22 33.38 -7.09
CA VAL A 697 -19.94 32.41 -7.95
C VAL A 697 -20.71 31.38 -7.12
N LYS A 698 -20.11 30.87 -6.03
CA LYS A 698 -20.82 29.97 -5.10
C LYS A 698 -22.02 30.67 -4.46
N ALA A 699 -21.87 31.93 -4.05
CA ALA A 699 -22.96 32.74 -3.48
C ALA A 699 -24.11 32.91 -4.49
N GLU A 700 -23.80 33.28 -5.74
CA GLU A 700 -24.78 33.40 -6.81
C GLU A 700 -25.56 32.10 -7.07
N LYS A 701 -24.86 30.96 -7.11
CA LYS A 701 -25.50 29.64 -7.23
C LYS A 701 -26.40 29.34 -6.03
N GLY A 702 -25.99 29.72 -4.82
CA GLY A 702 -26.79 29.62 -3.61
C GLY A 702 -28.06 30.48 -3.64
N ILE A 703 -27.96 31.75 -4.07
CA ILE A 703 -29.10 32.69 -4.21
C ILE A 703 -30.11 32.16 -5.23
N ALA A 704 -29.63 31.70 -6.39
CA ALA A 704 -30.49 31.13 -7.42
C ALA A 704 -31.18 29.83 -6.94
N GLY A 705 -30.43 29.00 -6.21
CA GLY A 705 -30.84 27.69 -5.76
C GLY A 705 -30.57 26.59 -6.81
N PRO A 706 -30.70 25.31 -6.42
CA PRO A 706 -30.30 24.18 -7.26
C PRO A 706 -30.99 24.17 -8.62
N GLY A 707 -30.21 24.03 -9.69
CA GLY A 707 -30.69 23.93 -11.07
C GLY A 707 -31.27 25.22 -11.66
N LYS A 708 -31.30 26.33 -10.91
CA LYS A 708 -31.75 27.64 -11.43
C LYS A 708 -30.59 28.43 -12.03
N PRO A 709 -30.84 29.25 -13.06
CA PRO A 709 -29.82 30.12 -13.63
C PRO A 709 -29.41 31.21 -12.62
N ILE A 710 -28.11 31.51 -12.58
CA ILE A 710 -27.59 32.65 -11.80
C ILE A 710 -27.87 33.99 -12.51
N SER A 711 -27.72 35.10 -11.78
CA SER A 711 -27.96 36.43 -12.32
C SER A 711 -26.95 36.83 -13.42
N ASP A 712 -27.23 37.90 -14.15
CA ASP A 712 -26.28 38.48 -15.12
C ASP A 712 -24.94 38.85 -14.46
N PHE A 713 -24.98 39.26 -13.19
CA PHE A 713 -23.77 39.52 -12.42
C PHE A 713 -23.01 38.22 -12.13
N GLY A 714 -23.70 37.15 -11.75
CA GLY A 714 -23.07 35.84 -11.56
C GLY A 714 -22.45 35.28 -12.84
N GLN A 715 -23.07 35.54 -14.00
CA GLN A 715 -22.49 35.20 -15.30
C GLN A 715 -21.21 36.02 -15.58
N GLU A 716 -21.22 37.32 -15.28
CA GLU A 716 -20.02 38.17 -15.38
C GLU A 716 -18.91 37.74 -14.41
N ALA A 717 -19.25 37.32 -13.20
CA ALA A 717 -18.30 36.81 -12.21
C ALA A 717 -17.63 35.51 -12.66
N LEU A 718 -18.42 34.56 -13.21
CA LEU A 718 -17.87 33.36 -13.86
C LEU A 718 -16.92 33.72 -15.00
N TYR A 719 -17.29 34.70 -15.83
CA TYR A 719 -16.44 35.12 -16.94
C TYR A 719 -15.12 35.74 -16.47
N ARG A 720 -15.15 36.61 -15.45
CA ARG A 720 -13.95 37.17 -14.83
C ARG A 720 -13.06 36.07 -14.23
N LEU A 721 -13.65 35.11 -13.53
CA LEU A 721 -12.92 33.97 -12.98
C LEU A 721 -12.23 33.15 -14.08
N ALA A 722 -12.92 32.91 -15.20
CA ALA A 722 -12.31 32.21 -16.34
C ALA A 722 -11.12 32.96 -16.95
N VAL A 723 -11.19 34.30 -17.02
CA VAL A 723 -10.08 35.14 -17.48
C VAL A 723 -8.91 35.10 -16.49
N LEU A 724 -9.18 35.20 -15.19
CA LEU A 724 -8.13 35.12 -14.17
C LEU A 724 -7.40 33.76 -14.21
N TYR A 725 -8.13 32.66 -14.33
CA TYR A 725 -7.54 31.33 -14.53
C TYR A 725 -6.70 31.26 -15.81
N LEU A 726 -7.16 31.88 -16.90
CA LEU A 726 -6.41 31.92 -18.15
C LEU A 726 -5.09 32.67 -17.99
N ASP A 727 -5.14 33.86 -17.38
CA ASP A 727 -3.98 34.72 -17.15
C ASP A 727 -2.98 34.12 -16.15
N ASP A 728 -3.43 33.22 -15.28
CA ASP A 728 -2.59 32.47 -14.32
C ASP A 728 -2.05 31.14 -14.90
N GLY A 729 -2.49 30.74 -16.10
CA GLY A 729 -2.08 29.49 -16.74
C GLY A 729 -2.88 28.25 -16.32
N GLN A 730 -3.97 28.42 -15.55
CA GLN A 730 -4.88 27.36 -15.13
C GLN A 730 -5.90 27.01 -16.24
N LEU A 731 -5.41 26.53 -17.38
CA LEU A 731 -6.19 26.35 -18.62
C LEU A 731 -7.40 25.43 -18.46
N SER A 732 -7.27 24.35 -17.67
CA SER A 732 -8.36 23.40 -17.41
C SER A 732 -9.51 24.05 -16.63
N ASN A 733 -9.18 24.84 -15.61
CA ASN A 733 -10.17 25.54 -14.78
C ASN A 733 -10.90 26.59 -15.63
N SER A 734 -10.16 27.35 -16.45
CA SER A 734 -10.73 28.31 -17.41
C SER A 734 -11.68 27.63 -18.41
N TYR A 735 -11.28 26.51 -19.00
CA TYR A 735 -12.13 25.75 -19.93
C TYR A 735 -13.43 25.25 -19.29
N GLY A 736 -13.34 24.68 -18.08
CA GLY A 736 -14.51 24.22 -17.32
C GLY A 736 -15.53 25.34 -17.08
N VAL A 737 -15.07 26.50 -16.62
CA VAL A 737 -15.92 27.67 -16.36
C VAL A 737 -16.54 28.21 -17.65
N LEU A 738 -15.78 28.30 -18.74
CA LEU A 738 -16.30 28.77 -20.03
C LEU A 738 -17.30 27.80 -20.65
N GLN A 739 -17.11 26.48 -20.46
CA GLN A 739 -18.09 25.48 -20.89
C GLN A 739 -19.39 25.58 -20.09
N GLU A 740 -19.33 25.83 -18.77
CA GLU A 740 -20.52 26.14 -17.97
C GLU A 740 -21.24 27.37 -18.53
N LEU A 741 -20.50 28.47 -18.79
CA LEU A 741 -21.07 29.69 -19.34
C LEU A 741 -21.78 29.45 -20.69
N SER A 742 -21.12 28.75 -21.60
CA SER A 742 -21.68 28.49 -22.93
C SER A 742 -22.85 27.52 -22.96
N SER A 743 -22.90 26.56 -22.03
CA SER A 743 -23.95 25.53 -21.99
C SER A 743 -25.20 26.01 -21.27
N LYS A 744 -25.05 26.68 -20.13
CA LYS A 744 -26.16 27.13 -19.30
C LYS A 744 -26.66 28.54 -19.65
N TYR A 745 -25.79 29.38 -20.20
CA TYR A 745 -26.09 30.80 -20.49
C TYR A 745 -25.72 31.16 -21.94
N PRO A 746 -26.36 30.52 -22.95
CA PRO A 746 -25.93 30.60 -24.35
C PRO A 746 -26.05 32.02 -24.95
N SER A 747 -26.85 32.91 -24.38
CA SER A 747 -27.01 34.30 -24.80
C SER A 747 -26.00 35.26 -24.15
N PHE A 748 -25.26 34.83 -23.13
CA PHE A 748 -24.31 35.66 -22.42
C PHE A 748 -22.97 35.64 -23.14
N ARG A 749 -22.45 36.82 -23.52
CA ARG A 749 -21.15 37.02 -24.19
C ARG A 749 -20.84 35.94 -25.24
N THR A 750 -21.84 35.58 -26.04
CA THR A 750 -21.80 34.38 -26.90
C THR A 750 -20.57 34.36 -27.80
N GLU A 751 -20.25 35.50 -28.44
CA GLU A 751 -19.11 35.60 -29.35
C GLU A 751 -17.77 35.54 -28.62
N GLU A 752 -17.61 36.26 -27.50
CA GLU A 752 -16.37 36.27 -26.71
C GLU A 752 -16.10 34.91 -26.05
N ILE A 753 -17.13 34.29 -25.47
CA ILE A 753 -17.02 32.94 -24.91
C ILE A 753 -16.81 31.92 -26.01
N ALA A 754 -17.49 32.03 -27.16
CA ALA A 754 -17.22 31.14 -28.29
C ALA A 754 -15.80 31.34 -28.81
N GLN A 755 -15.25 32.56 -28.83
CA GLN A 755 -13.86 32.84 -29.22
C GLN A 755 -12.86 32.32 -28.19
N PHE A 756 -13.06 32.53 -26.89
CA PHE A 756 -12.19 31.97 -25.86
C PHE A 756 -12.33 30.47 -25.75
N ARG A 757 -13.53 29.91 -25.89
CA ARG A 757 -13.74 28.47 -26.00
C ARG A 757 -13.24 27.95 -27.31
N GLN A 758 -13.22 28.68 -28.41
CA GLN A 758 -12.65 28.19 -29.67
C GLN A 758 -11.13 28.25 -29.57
N LYS A 759 -10.55 29.32 -29.03
CA LYS A 759 -9.12 29.43 -28.74
C LYS A 759 -8.71 28.37 -27.75
N LEU A 760 -9.40 28.21 -26.62
CA LEU A 760 -9.19 27.13 -25.67
C LEU A 760 -9.55 25.79 -26.28
N THR A 761 -10.61 25.57 -27.04
CA THR A 761 -10.84 24.30 -27.74
C THR A 761 -9.83 24.10 -28.87
N GLN A 762 -9.09 25.11 -29.31
CA GLN A 762 -7.90 24.99 -30.17
C GLN A 762 -6.60 24.95 -29.35
N THR A 763 -6.69 25.05 -28.02
CA THR A 763 -5.60 24.99 -27.04
C THR A 763 -5.83 23.89 -25.97
N VAL A 764 -6.98 23.18 -26.00
CA VAL A 764 -7.68 22.29 -25.03
C VAL A 764 -8.51 21.25 -25.80
N GLY A 765 -8.98 21.49 -27.02
CA GLY A 765 -9.63 20.46 -27.90
C GLY A 765 -8.76 20.07 -29.09
N ASP A 766 -7.93 20.99 -29.60
CA ASP A 766 -6.70 20.67 -30.34
C ASP A 766 -5.58 20.31 -29.36
N SER A 767 -5.83 20.31 -28.04
CA SER A 767 -4.86 19.79 -27.06
C SER A 767 -5.35 18.66 -26.15
N LEU A 768 -6.67 18.44 -25.98
CA LEU A 768 -7.21 17.23 -25.33
C LEU A 768 -7.99 16.42 -26.39
N PRO A 769 -7.55 15.21 -26.72
CA PRO A 769 -8.09 14.47 -27.86
C PRO A 769 -9.41 13.73 -27.56
N GLY A 770 -10.08 13.27 -28.62
CA GLY A 770 -11.31 12.46 -28.55
C GLY A 770 -12.64 13.21 -28.41
N LEU A 771 -13.73 12.53 -28.76
CA LEU A 771 -15.09 13.04 -28.77
C LEU A 771 -15.77 12.88 -27.39
N PRO A 772 -16.55 13.88 -26.94
CA PRO A 772 -17.35 13.74 -25.72
C PRO A 772 -18.56 12.81 -25.93
N VAL A 773 -18.92 12.08 -24.87
CA VAL A 773 -20.09 11.19 -24.76
C VAL A 773 -20.92 11.61 -23.55
N ALA A 774 -22.25 11.51 -23.62
CA ALA A 774 -23.13 11.91 -22.52
C ALA A 774 -23.01 10.94 -21.31
N ASP A 775 -22.94 11.49 -20.10
CA ASP A 775 -22.82 10.72 -18.86
C ASP A 775 -24.11 9.95 -18.53
N GLN A 776 -23.98 8.69 -18.09
CA GLN A 776 -25.09 7.83 -17.64
C GLN A 776 -25.07 7.54 -16.12
N GLY A 777 -24.21 8.18 -15.34
CA GLY A 777 -24.06 7.94 -13.90
C GLY A 777 -22.99 6.88 -13.57
N HIS A 778 -22.83 6.55 -12.28
CA HIS A 778 -21.75 5.66 -11.79
C HIS A 778 -22.21 4.70 -10.67
N ASP A 779 -23.44 4.16 -10.76
CA ASP A 779 -23.97 3.27 -9.72
C ASP A 779 -23.25 1.90 -9.67
N ILE A 780 -22.85 1.46 -8.47
CA ILE A 780 -22.25 0.14 -8.25
C ILE A 780 -23.35 -0.92 -8.13
N ILE A 781 -23.26 -1.97 -8.95
CA ILE A 781 -24.22 -3.08 -9.01
C ILE A 781 -23.55 -4.44 -8.73
N THR A 782 -24.34 -5.45 -8.33
CA THR A 782 -23.85 -6.82 -8.12
C THR A 782 -23.73 -7.58 -9.46
N PRO A 783 -22.80 -8.54 -9.58
CA PRO A 783 -22.68 -9.38 -10.78
C PRO A 783 -24.00 -10.03 -11.20
N GLY A 784 -24.44 -9.74 -12.42
CA GLY A 784 -25.70 -10.23 -13.00
C GLY A 784 -26.95 -9.41 -12.68
N ALA A 785 -26.83 -8.25 -12.00
CA ALA A 785 -27.94 -7.33 -11.82
C ALA A 785 -28.35 -6.67 -13.15
N ALA A 786 -29.64 -6.46 -13.36
CA ALA A 786 -30.16 -5.80 -14.56
C ALA A 786 -30.00 -4.27 -14.48
N HIS A 787 -29.62 -3.64 -15.59
CA HIS A 787 -29.52 -2.19 -15.74
C HIS A 787 -29.91 -1.74 -17.18
N PRO A 788 -30.18 -0.44 -17.41
CA PRO A 788 -30.39 0.10 -18.75
C PRO A 788 -29.18 -0.04 -19.69
N ALA A 789 -29.43 0.01 -21.00
CA ALA A 789 -28.37 -0.11 -22.02
C ALA A 789 -27.43 1.11 -22.04
N TYR A 790 -26.16 0.88 -22.37
CA TYR A 790 -25.16 1.94 -22.54
C TYR A 790 -25.36 2.74 -23.83
N ASN A 791 -24.97 4.01 -23.81
CA ASN A 791 -25.15 4.98 -24.91
C ASN A 791 -23.92 5.09 -25.83
N SER A 792 -22.84 4.36 -25.56
CA SER A 792 -21.67 4.22 -26.41
C SER A 792 -21.16 2.78 -26.45
N ALA A 793 -20.37 2.47 -27.48
CA ALA A 793 -19.71 1.18 -27.65
C ALA A 793 -18.25 1.41 -28.05
N PRO A 794 -17.27 1.14 -27.16
CA PRO A 794 -17.42 0.71 -25.76
C PRO A 794 -18.09 1.78 -24.87
N PRO A 795 -18.70 1.39 -23.73
CA PRO A 795 -19.32 2.34 -22.80
C PRO A 795 -18.27 3.24 -22.11
N THR A 796 -18.64 4.51 -21.88
CA THR A 796 -17.77 5.51 -21.21
C THR A 796 -18.28 5.97 -19.85
N SER A 797 -19.49 5.54 -19.45
CA SER A 797 -20.13 5.84 -18.17
C SER A 797 -21.31 4.89 -17.93
N GLY A 798 -21.76 4.71 -16.69
CA GLY A 798 -22.95 3.92 -16.32
C GLY A 798 -22.76 2.99 -15.13
N TRP A 799 -23.69 2.03 -14.98
CA TRP A 799 -23.68 1.01 -13.94
C TRP A 799 -22.47 0.09 -14.06
N HIS A 800 -21.82 -0.25 -12.94
CA HIS A 800 -20.58 -1.03 -12.98
C HIS A 800 -20.36 -1.87 -11.71
N TYR A 801 -19.46 -2.85 -11.75
CA TYR A 801 -19.18 -3.71 -10.60
C TYR A 801 -18.17 -3.08 -9.63
N ALA A 802 -18.21 -3.52 -8.38
CA ALA A 802 -17.32 -3.00 -7.34
C ALA A 802 -15.83 -3.27 -7.60
N LEU A 803 -15.52 -4.34 -8.36
CA LEU A 803 -14.13 -4.75 -8.63
C LEU A 803 -13.68 -4.34 -10.04
N PRO A 804 -12.53 -3.66 -10.17
CA PRO A 804 -11.97 -3.32 -11.47
C PRO A 804 -11.29 -4.53 -12.14
N ALA A 805 -11.09 -4.43 -13.45
CA ALA A 805 -10.13 -5.28 -14.15
C ALA A 805 -8.70 -4.92 -13.74
N HIS A 806 -7.78 -5.88 -13.88
CA HIS A 806 -6.36 -5.62 -13.69
C HIS A 806 -5.87 -4.57 -14.69
N TRP A 807 -5.16 -3.56 -14.19
CA TRP A 807 -4.41 -2.63 -15.03
C TRP A 807 -3.39 -3.43 -15.84
N GLY A 808 -3.61 -3.61 -17.14
CA GLY A 808 -2.82 -4.58 -17.91
C GLY A 808 -2.82 -4.35 -19.41
N ILE A 809 -1.87 -4.99 -20.08
CA ILE A 809 -2.14 -5.51 -21.41
C ILE A 809 -2.84 -6.84 -21.18
N LEU A 810 -4.10 -6.93 -21.59
CA LEU A 810 -4.95 -8.10 -21.45
C LEU A 810 -5.20 -8.69 -22.85
N ASN A 811 -5.11 -10.00 -22.95
CA ASN A 811 -5.36 -10.73 -24.20
C ASN A 811 -6.80 -11.23 -24.35
N THR A 812 -7.66 -10.95 -23.37
CA THR A 812 -9.08 -11.31 -23.37
C THR A 812 -9.97 -10.07 -23.26
N PRO A 813 -11.17 -10.09 -23.86
CA PRO A 813 -12.13 -9.00 -23.68
C PRO A 813 -12.54 -8.83 -22.21
N ILE A 814 -12.88 -7.59 -21.85
CA ILE A 814 -13.35 -7.22 -20.52
C ILE A 814 -14.85 -6.97 -20.60
N GLU A 815 -15.59 -7.41 -19.59
CA GLU A 815 -17.02 -7.08 -19.48
C GLU A 815 -17.23 -5.58 -19.27
N ASP A 816 -18.31 -5.06 -19.82
CA ASP A 816 -18.61 -3.62 -19.85
C ASP A 816 -18.71 -3.04 -18.43
N GLU A 817 -19.35 -3.78 -17.52
CA GLU A 817 -19.54 -3.41 -16.10
C GLU A 817 -18.23 -3.44 -15.31
N ILE A 818 -17.23 -4.23 -15.75
CA ILE A 818 -15.93 -4.31 -15.08
C ILE A 818 -15.03 -3.17 -15.54
N GLN A 819 -14.95 -2.92 -16.85
CA GLN A 819 -14.11 -1.82 -17.37
C GLN A 819 -14.64 -0.44 -16.99
N LEU A 820 -15.95 -0.29 -16.81
CA LEU A 820 -16.52 0.97 -16.32
C LEU A 820 -16.08 1.30 -14.91
N ARG A 821 -15.79 0.32 -14.04
CA ARG A 821 -15.16 0.58 -12.73
C ARG A 821 -13.76 1.17 -12.89
N ASN A 822 -12.95 0.65 -13.83
CA ASN A 822 -11.64 1.23 -14.14
C ASN A 822 -11.78 2.67 -14.64
N LEU A 823 -12.73 2.97 -15.55
CA LEU A 823 -12.97 4.33 -16.03
C LEU A 823 -13.50 5.27 -14.94
N ALA A 824 -14.40 4.78 -14.08
CA ALA A 824 -14.96 5.52 -12.94
C ALA A 824 -13.85 5.95 -11.98
N SER A 825 -12.85 5.08 -11.77
CA SER A 825 -11.65 5.37 -10.97
C SER A 825 -10.58 6.20 -11.70
N GLY A 826 -10.87 6.74 -12.88
CA GLY A 826 -9.97 7.59 -13.65
C GLY A 826 -9.00 6.84 -14.58
N GLY A 827 -9.27 5.58 -14.89
CA GLY A 827 -8.49 4.78 -15.82
C GLY A 827 -8.72 5.12 -17.30
N ILE A 828 -7.81 4.64 -18.15
CA ILE A 828 -7.89 4.75 -19.61
C ILE A 828 -7.94 3.36 -20.23
N LEU A 829 -8.88 3.16 -21.15
CA LEU A 829 -8.96 1.94 -21.95
C LEU A 829 -8.54 2.22 -23.39
N ILE A 830 -7.67 1.35 -23.89
CA ILE A 830 -7.20 1.30 -25.28
C ILE A 830 -7.68 -0.04 -25.82
N GLN A 831 -8.61 -0.02 -26.76
CA GLN A 831 -9.31 -1.21 -27.21
C GLN A 831 -9.26 -1.37 -28.73
N TYR A 832 -9.25 -2.62 -29.17
CA TYR A 832 -9.12 -3.00 -30.58
C TYR A 832 -10.01 -4.20 -30.92
N PRO A 833 -10.52 -4.34 -32.15
CA PRO A 833 -11.29 -5.51 -32.54
C PRO A 833 -10.38 -6.76 -32.58
N PRO A 834 -10.88 -7.97 -32.26
CA PRO A 834 -10.10 -9.21 -32.35
C PRO A 834 -9.50 -9.49 -33.75
N SER A 835 -10.07 -8.87 -34.78
CA SER A 835 -9.60 -8.93 -36.18
C SER A 835 -8.53 -7.89 -36.52
N LEU A 836 -8.01 -7.14 -35.54
CA LEU A 836 -6.98 -6.13 -35.80
C LEU A 836 -5.72 -6.79 -36.39
N GLU A 837 -5.13 -6.15 -37.41
CA GLU A 837 -3.89 -6.64 -38.00
C GLU A 837 -2.75 -6.65 -36.98
N GLN A 838 -2.02 -7.76 -36.92
CA GLN A 838 -0.93 -7.99 -35.96
C GLN A 838 0.09 -6.84 -35.90
N PRO A 839 0.56 -6.25 -37.02
CA PRO A 839 1.52 -5.13 -36.98
C PRO A 839 1.00 -3.85 -36.32
N THR A 840 -0.32 -3.67 -36.26
CA THR A 840 -0.95 -2.52 -35.59
C THR A 840 -1.14 -2.83 -34.10
N LEU A 841 -1.50 -4.07 -33.77
CA LEU A 841 -1.57 -4.55 -32.39
C LEU A 841 -0.20 -4.51 -31.70
N ASP A 842 0.85 -4.98 -32.37
CA ASP A 842 2.22 -4.95 -31.85
C ASP A 842 2.64 -3.52 -31.48
N ARG A 843 2.27 -2.54 -32.30
CA ARG A 843 2.54 -1.11 -32.05
C ARG A 843 1.75 -0.53 -30.86
N LEU A 844 0.52 -0.97 -30.64
CA LEU A 844 -0.26 -0.61 -29.45
C LEU A 844 0.32 -1.26 -28.19
N VAL A 845 0.67 -2.54 -28.26
CA VAL A 845 1.31 -3.29 -27.17
C VAL A 845 2.62 -2.61 -26.78
N GLU A 846 3.47 -2.28 -27.76
CA GLU A 846 4.72 -1.57 -27.55
C GLU A 846 4.51 -0.20 -26.89
N LEU A 847 3.53 0.58 -27.37
CA LEU A 847 3.22 1.89 -26.81
C LEU A 847 2.74 1.80 -25.36
N VAL A 848 1.79 0.93 -25.06
CA VAL A 848 1.24 0.78 -23.70
C VAL A 848 2.29 0.21 -22.75
N THR A 849 3.09 -0.75 -23.20
CA THR A 849 4.24 -1.26 -22.43
C THR A 849 5.23 -0.14 -22.12
N THR A 850 5.42 0.81 -23.05
CA THR A 850 6.33 1.95 -22.86
C THR A 850 5.77 2.98 -21.89
N LEU A 851 4.52 3.41 -22.06
CA LEU A 851 3.87 4.42 -21.20
C LEU A 851 3.82 3.96 -19.76
N ARG A 852 3.46 2.69 -19.55
CA ARG A 852 3.32 2.07 -18.23
C ARG A 852 4.63 1.75 -17.53
N LYS A 853 5.76 2.26 -17.99
CA LYS A 853 7.00 2.29 -17.20
C LYS A 853 7.00 3.43 -16.18
N ASP A 854 6.17 4.46 -16.38
CA ASP A 854 6.01 5.59 -15.46
C ASP A 854 4.73 5.40 -14.63
N GLN A 855 4.86 5.55 -13.31
CA GLN A 855 3.78 5.34 -12.33
C GLN A 855 2.55 6.21 -12.61
N ASN A 856 2.72 7.39 -13.21
CA ASN A 856 1.61 8.28 -13.58
C ASN A 856 0.69 7.66 -14.65
N TYR A 857 1.19 6.68 -15.41
CA TYR A 857 0.47 5.99 -16.48
C TYR A 857 0.01 4.59 -16.11
N CYS A 858 0.05 4.24 -14.83
CA CYS A 858 -0.26 2.90 -14.39
C CYS A 858 -1.69 2.46 -14.73
N SER A 859 -2.64 3.42 -14.76
CA SER A 859 -4.08 3.18 -14.89
C SER A 859 -4.54 2.98 -16.33
N ILE A 860 -3.70 2.36 -17.18
CA ILE A 860 -3.98 2.11 -18.60
C ILE A 860 -4.21 0.62 -18.82
N ILE A 861 -5.31 0.30 -19.51
CA ILE A 861 -5.62 -1.05 -19.99
C ILE A 861 -5.58 -1.08 -21.52
N LEU A 862 -4.87 -2.07 -22.07
CA LEU A 862 -4.96 -2.47 -23.48
C LEU A 862 -5.69 -3.80 -23.55
N ALA A 863 -6.82 -3.90 -24.26
CA ALA A 863 -7.57 -5.15 -24.35
C ALA A 863 -8.37 -5.29 -25.65
N PRO A 864 -8.60 -6.51 -26.17
CA PRO A 864 -9.48 -6.70 -27.30
C PRO A 864 -10.93 -6.39 -26.92
N ASN A 865 -11.70 -5.75 -27.81
CA ASN A 865 -13.12 -5.50 -27.65
C ASN A 865 -13.88 -5.91 -28.91
N PRO A 866 -14.70 -6.98 -28.88
CA PRO A 866 -15.49 -7.43 -30.03
C PRO A 866 -16.52 -6.40 -30.53
N LYS A 867 -16.89 -5.40 -29.70
CA LYS A 867 -17.83 -4.32 -30.05
C LYS A 867 -17.13 -3.08 -30.62
N ALA A 868 -15.79 -3.07 -30.73
CA ALA A 868 -15.05 -1.92 -31.24
C ALA A 868 -15.41 -1.60 -32.70
N SER A 869 -15.84 -0.35 -32.95
CA SER A 869 -16.28 0.07 -34.29
C SER A 869 -15.14 0.48 -35.24
N LYS A 870 -13.94 0.67 -34.68
CA LYS A 870 -12.71 1.03 -35.40
C LYS A 870 -11.52 0.19 -34.89
N PRO A 871 -10.45 0.06 -35.70
CA PRO A 871 -9.21 -0.62 -35.32
C PRO A 871 -8.63 -0.20 -33.97
N ILE A 872 -8.77 1.08 -33.61
CA ILE A 872 -8.27 1.63 -32.35
C ILE A 872 -9.36 2.50 -31.75
N VAL A 873 -9.74 2.20 -30.50
CA VAL A 873 -10.73 2.92 -29.72
C VAL A 873 -10.14 3.26 -28.36
N LEU A 874 -10.13 4.54 -27.99
CA LEU A 874 -9.67 5.03 -26.71
C LEU A 874 -10.88 5.49 -25.90
N THR A 875 -11.01 5.05 -24.66
CA THR A 875 -12.10 5.47 -23.78
C THR A 875 -11.57 5.98 -22.44
N ALA A 876 -12.15 7.09 -22.00
CA ALA A 876 -12.05 7.64 -20.67
C ALA A 876 -13.46 8.01 -20.19
N TRP A 877 -13.64 8.37 -18.92
CA TRP A 877 -14.97 8.77 -18.43
C TRP A 877 -15.55 9.89 -19.31
N ASN A 878 -16.74 9.65 -19.89
CA ASN A 878 -17.45 10.56 -20.81
C ASN A 878 -16.69 10.93 -22.11
N ARG A 879 -15.68 10.16 -22.52
CA ARG A 879 -14.84 10.47 -23.69
C ARG A 879 -14.50 9.23 -24.51
N ILE A 880 -14.59 9.35 -25.83
CA ILE A 880 -14.21 8.30 -26.77
C ILE A 880 -13.45 8.87 -27.96
N ASP A 881 -12.30 8.31 -28.29
CA ASP A 881 -11.61 8.57 -29.56
C ASP A 881 -11.53 7.29 -30.40
N GLN A 882 -11.76 7.38 -31.70
CA GLN A 882 -11.81 6.22 -32.58
C GLN A 882 -11.16 6.52 -33.93
N PHE A 883 -10.22 5.69 -34.35
CA PHE A 883 -9.48 5.90 -35.59
C PHE A 883 -8.92 4.60 -36.19
N ALA A 884 -8.58 4.65 -37.47
CA ALA A 884 -8.21 3.46 -38.25
C ALA A 884 -6.70 3.16 -38.23
N GLU A 885 -5.87 4.20 -38.22
CA GLU A 885 -4.41 4.08 -38.33
C GLU A 885 -3.74 4.43 -37.01
N PHE A 886 -2.78 3.59 -36.60
CA PHE A 886 -2.03 3.83 -35.37
C PHE A 886 -1.28 5.17 -35.42
N SER A 887 -1.53 6.01 -34.41
CA SER A 887 -0.83 7.26 -34.17
C SER A 887 -0.42 7.35 -32.71
N ARG A 888 0.89 7.17 -32.45
CA ARG A 888 1.46 7.24 -31.09
C ARG A 888 1.11 8.55 -30.40
N GLY A 889 1.32 9.69 -31.08
CA GLY A 889 1.06 11.02 -30.50
C GLY A 889 -0.39 11.19 -30.08
N ARG A 890 -1.34 10.73 -30.90
CA ARG A 890 -2.77 10.84 -30.61
C ARG A 890 -3.19 10.00 -29.40
N VAL A 891 -2.66 8.78 -29.28
CA VAL A 891 -2.93 7.90 -28.11
C VAL A 891 -2.36 8.50 -26.83
N VAL A 892 -1.10 8.95 -26.84
CA VAL A 892 -0.45 9.55 -25.67
C VAL A 892 -1.18 10.81 -25.22
N SER A 893 -1.48 11.72 -26.14
CA SER A 893 -2.23 12.93 -25.80
C SER A 893 -3.60 12.62 -25.16
N PHE A 894 -4.22 11.48 -25.50
CA PHE A 894 -5.51 11.07 -24.92
C PHE A 894 -5.36 10.54 -23.52
N VAL A 895 -4.34 9.72 -23.32
CA VAL A 895 -3.98 9.22 -21.99
C VAL A 895 -3.69 10.39 -21.05
N ASP A 896 -2.79 11.30 -21.42
CA ASP A 896 -2.37 12.43 -20.59
C ASP A 896 -3.54 13.37 -20.25
N ALA A 897 -4.49 13.50 -21.17
CA ALA A 897 -5.64 14.37 -21.02
C ALA A 897 -6.65 13.89 -19.96
N PHE A 898 -6.75 12.57 -19.73
CA PHE A 898 -7.86 12.00 -18.96
C PHE A 898 -7.46 11.04 -17.84
N ILE A 899 -6.21 10.59 -17.78
CA ILE A 899 -5.79 9.68 -16.72
C ILE A 899 -5.93 10.33 -15.33
N GLY A 900 -6.47 9.59 -14.38
CA GLY A 900 -6.82 10.06 -13.03
C GLY A 900 -8.09 10.91 -12.94
N ARG A 901 -8.89 11.04 -14.03
CA ARG A 901 -10.04 11.96 -14.09
C ARG A 901 -11.40 11.25 -14.24
N GLY A 902 -11.78 10.47 -13.24
CA GLY A 902 -13.09 9.83 -13.13
C GLY A 902 -13.87 10.26 -11.87
N PRO A 903 -15.18 9.98 -11.78
CA PRO A 903 -16.01 10.34 -10.63
C PRO A 903 -15.58 9.70 -9.30
N GLU A 904 -14.82 8.61 -9.35
CA GLU A 904 -14.36 7.80 -8.20
C GLU A 904 -12.82 7.74 -8.16
N ALA A 905 -12.16 8.80 -8.66
CA ALA A 905 -10.71 8.88 -8.72
C ALA A 905 -10.08 8.70 -7.32
N GLY A 906 -9.12 7.77 -7.22
CA GLY A 906 -8.43 7.42 -5.98
C GLY A 906 -8.98 6.18 -5.25
N GLU A 907 -10.13 5.64 -5.65
CA GLU A 907 -10.73 4.47 -4.98
C GLU A 907 -10.24 3.11 -5.50
N ALA A 908 -9.95 2.99 -6.80
CA ALA A 908 -9.26 1.83 -7.35
C ALA A 908 -7.78 2.21 -7.53
N GLY A 909 -7.00 1.98 -6.47
CA GLY A 909 -5.57 2.22 -6.46
C GLY A 909 -4.91 1.60 -7.70
N CYS A 910 -4.17 2.43 -8.40
CA CYS A 910 -3.27 1.96 -9.42
C CYS A 910 -1.86 2.10 -8.88
N THR A 911 -1.33 0.98 -8.43
CA THR A 911 0.09 0.83 -8.14
C THR A 911 0.67 0.10 -9.35
N LEU A 912 1.39 0.82 -10.21
CA LEU A 912 2.38 0.15 -11.07
C LEU A 912 3.45 -0.36 -10.11
N GLY A 913 3.23 -1.55 -9.54
CA GLY A 913 4.17 -2.19 -8.63
C GLY A 913 4.93 -1.19 -7.74
N SER A 914 4.24 -0.50 -6.84
CA SER A 914 4.76 -0.58 -5.48
C SER A 914 4.47 -2.01 -5.03
N SER A 915 5.27 -2.96 -5.52
CA SER A 915 5.46 -4.17 -4.74
C SER A 915 6.15 -3.69 -3.47
N LYS A 916 5.38 -3.68 -2.39
CA LYS A 916 5.99 -4.08 -1.13
C LYS A 916 6.69 -5.42 -1.29
#